data_AF-A0AAQ0HDG6-F1
#
_entry.id   AF-A0AAQ0HDG6-F1
#
_cell.length_a   1.000
_cell.length_b   1.000
_cell.length_c   1.000
_cell.angle_alpha   90.00
_cell.angle_beta   90.00
_cell.angle_gamma   90.00
#
_symmetry.space_group_name_H-M   'P 1'
#
loop_
_entity.id
_entity.type
_entity.pdbx_description
1 polymer ?
#
loop_
_entity_poly.entity_id
_entity_poly.type
_entity_poly.pdbx_seq_one_letter_code
_entity_poly.pdbx_strand_id
1 'polypeptide(L)'
;RLRPDAMANAMAALAQHPDAGWIYPNIDMFGLSWNSDYGGDYSLLIHTMINICEAGSLIRREVFDAGVYFDTSFKSGFEDWDFFLTAAEAGFRGRNIDNFGFLYRKRAESMLADSERDSEAIRSEMRKKHKRLFSPRGLLELEQKEAPRYAIFLTDRHEVLLTVDPDAPDGRVLTVAEFEQQWWRTQTDNSQHHMPPILVMTHSSVLEQLRRGRLLHGVLWTMERRLTQHCFAALEIEPREADRIGWSEQEAQGATELHAAMVMVRPGLFNEVVRDSSIAWVAGLAARPCNVPSTVLRLQLPDALLDERDDFYTAAAHDLVALAARYQASPFRDALSQQWDWRVPGISWRSRTHEIPRAPTRSTAAYPRVATDGRHVGFALPLVEFGGVERVALNVAKAMKAEGWIPHLFVLDSSSCNFSQEWRETFESVTFLADPDFKIWEPASSSYIGTGVPDWSRFGNQGDATAMFAWLDLLINFHGGAISGVMGPLKRLGVKTAVSLHLSDLSPFRRHNGSTYLGLAFEHAYDLILPCSHQLADWCHAMGMPADKIIPLPNAPSFDLPEGAEERIAARRVNKAAHAPLRAIYLGRLDHQKGVERLVSIVEMAKVMRLPIEWRLIGKSVMADMSVEIPLDIANMLEPPLTTPEGLAEAFEWADVFILPSYYEGLPLTILEAMRSGVVPIATDTGAVSEAVRQWENGVILSQKETVTEALVALSRLARDPDLVFRLSTCARTDMEGRDWDVVVAPLIRRLDMIRDADRKKGSV
;
A
#
# COMPACT_ATOMS: atom_id res chain seq x y z
N ARG A 1 -47.62 17.82 7.20
CA ARG A 1 -49.07 17.49 7.29
C ARG A 1 -49.17 15.98 7.17
N LEU A 2 -49.88 15.32 8.09
CA LEU A 2 -50.14 13.88 7.98
C LEU A 2 -51.51 13.67 7.31
N ARG A 3 -51.61 12.69 6.41
CA ARG A 3 -52.91 12.17 5.96
C ARG A 3 -53.57 11.37 7.10
N PRO A 4 -54.91 11.22 7.10
CA PRO A 4 -55.62 10.52 8.17
C PRO A 4 -55.14 9.08 8.41
N ASP A 5 -54.66 8.42 7.36
CA ASP A 5 -54.16 7.04 7.36
C ASP A 5 -52.67 6.92 7.74
N ALA A 6 -51.93 8.03 7.87
CA ALA A 6 -50.47 7.99 7.95
C ALA A 6 -49.95 7.19 9.15
N MET A 7 -50.54 7.38 10.33
CA MET A 7 -50.16 6.64 11.53
C MET A 7 -50.55 5.17 11.47
N ALA A 8 -51.67 4.84 10.85
CA ALA A 8 -52.07 3.45 10.65
C ALA A 8 -51.07 2.73 9.72
N ASN A 9 -50.67 3.37 8.61
CA ASN A 9 -49.70 2.83 7.67
C ASN A 9 -48.32 2.64 8.32
N ALA A 10 -47.82 3.64 9.05
CA ALA A 10 -46.52 3.57 9.72
C ALA A 10 -46.50 2.51 10.85
N MET A 11 -47.56 2.41 11.65
CA MET A 11 -47.70 1.39 12.70
C MET A 11 -47.81 -0.03 12.11
N ALA A 12 -48.53 -0.19 11.01
CA ALA A 12 -48.62 -1.46 10.30
C ALA A 12 -47.24 -1.90 9.76
N ALA A 13 -46.47 -0.97 9.18
CA ALA A 13 -45.11 -1.23 8.72
C ALA A 13 -44.17 -1.63 9.87
N LEU A 14 -44.22 -0.94 11.01
CA LEU A 14 -43.48 -1.36 12.22
C LEU A 14 -43.91 -2.76 12.67
N ALA A 15 -45.20 -3.07 12.68
CA ALA A 15 -45.65 -4.40 13.08
C ALA A 15 -45.13 -5.52 12.15
N GLN A 16 -45.00 -5.23 10.86
CA GLN A 16 -44.48 -6.17 9.85
C GLN A 16 -42.95 -6.32 9.89
N HIS A 17 -42.24 -5.30 10.36
CA HIS A 17 -40.78 -5.25 10.43
C HIS A 17 -40.31 -5.05 11.89
N PRO A 18 -40.30 -6.13 12.71
CA PRO A 18 -39.85 -6.06 14.10
C PRO A 18 -38.37 -5.67 14.23
N ASP A 19 -37.58 -5.90 13.19
CA ASP A 19 -36.17 -5.55 13.05
C ASP A 19 -35.93 -4.06 12.76
N ALA A 20 -36.94 -3.31 12.32
CA ALA A 20 -36.83 -1.88 12.03
C ALA A 20 -36.92 -1.05 13.32
N GLY A 21 -35.86 -0.29 13.63
CA GLY A 21 -35.85 0.69 14.73
C GLY A 21 -36.67 1.95 14.43
N TRP A 22 -36.86 2.28 13.15
CA TRP A 22 -37.74 3.36 12.72
C TRP A 22 -38.28 3.13 11.30
N ILE A 23 -39.38 3.80 10.99
CA ILE A 23 -39.97 3.89 9.65
C ILE A 23 -39.84 5.32 9.15
N TYR A 24 -39.33 5.51 7.94
CA TYR A 24 -39.20 6.82 7.33
C TYR A 24 -40.00 6.92 6.02
N PRO A 25 -40.64 8.07 5.74
CA PRO A 25 -41.45 8.27 4.55
C PRO A 25 -40.61 8.63 3.31
N ASN A 26 -41.14 8.37 2.11
CA ASN A 26 -40.80 9.17 0.93
C ASN A 26 -41.27 10.62 1.09
N ILE A 27 -40.58 11.58 0.47
CA ILE A 27 -40.97 12.99 0.57
C ILE A 27 -41.99 13.34 -0.51
N ASP A 28 -43.23 13.55 -0.07
CA ASP A 28 -44.27 14.22 -0.85
C ASP A 28 -44.34 15.69 -0.43
N MET A 29 -43.96 16.65 -1.29
CA MET A 29 -44.10 18.09 -0.96
C MET A 29 -45.36 18.72 -1.54
N PHE A 30 -45.84 19.78 -0.87
CA PHE A 30 -46.92 20.64 -1.36
C PHE A 30 -46.57 22.13 -1.19
N GLY A 31 -47.08 22.99 -2.09
CA GLY A 31 -46.66 24.39 -2.22
C GLY A 31 -45.83 24.59 -3.50
N LEU A 32 -44.54 24.93 -3.36
CA LEU A 32 -43.58 24.82 -4.48
C LEU A 32 -43.34 23.33 -4.77
N SER A 33 -43.76 22.85 -5.94
CA SER A 33 -43.81 21.43 -6.26
C SER A 33 -42.43 20.80 -6.41
N TRP A 34 -42.11 19.85 -5.53
CA TRP A 34 -40.98 18.92 -5.65
C TRP A 34 -41.36 17.63 -4.91
N ASN A 35 -41.33 16.49 -5.59
CA ASN A 35 -41.57 15.17 -4.96
C ASN A 35 -40.33 14.31 -5.19
N SER A 36 -39.93 13.54 -4.19
CA SER A 36 -38.64 12.87 -4.15
C SER A 36 -38.80 11.44 -3.62
N ASP A 37 -38.39 10.46 -4.43
CA ASP A 37 -38.39 9.05 -4.04
C ASP A 37 -37.14 8.70 -3.23
N TYR A 38 -37.33 8.24 -1.99
CA TYR A 38 -36.27 7.73 -1.12
C TYR A 38 -36.29 6.19 -1.02
N GLY A 39 -37.13 5.54 -1.83
CA GLY A 39 -37.41 4.11 -1.86
C GLY A 39 -36.18 3.21 -1.95
N GLY A 40 -36.40 1.90 -1.77
CA GLY A 40 -35.36 0.88 -1.63
C GLY A 40 -34.93 0.64 -0.18
N ASP A 41 -34.13 -0.41 0.02
CA ASP A 41 -33.64 -0.77 1.36
C ASP A 41 -32.81 0.38 1.97
N TYR A 42 -32.90 0.53 3.29
CA TYR A 42 -32.08 1.47 4.04
C TYR A 42 -30.61 1.10 3.89
N SER A 43 -29.80 2.07 3.49
CA SER A 43 -28.36 1.93 3.42
C SER A 43 -27.70 2.94 4.32
N LEU A 44 -26.96 2.44 5.31
CA LEU A 44 -26.12 3.28 6.17
C LEU A 44 -24.99 3.91 5.35
N LEU A 45 -24.47 3.22 4.33
CA LEU A 45 -23.48 3.81 3.41
C LEU A 45 -24.02 5.06 2.73
N ILE A 46 -25.22 5.01 2.16
CA ILE A 46 -25.83 6.20 1.54
C ILE A 46 -26.12 7.28 2.59
N HIS A 47 -26.52 6.85 3.79
CA HIS A 47 -26.78 7.74 4.90
C HIS A 47 -25.52 8.47 5.39
N THR A 48 -24.30 8.03 5.06
CA THR A 48 -23.10 8.84 5.35
C THR A 48 -22.94 10.02 4.40
N MET A 49 -23.65 10.05 3.27
CA MET A 49 -23.55 11.15 2.29
C MET A 49 -24.67 12.17 2.38
N ILE A 50 -25.88 11.68 2.65
CA ILE A 50 -27.08 12.50 2.74
C ILE A 50 -27.98 12.00 3.87
N ASN A 51 -28.72 12.90 4.50
CA ASN A 51 -29.81 12.48 5.38
C ASN A 51 -30.95 11.91 4.51
N ILE A 52 -31.25 10.62 4.68
CA ILE A 52 -32.36 9.93 3.98
C ILE A 52 -33.57 9.76 4.89
N CYS A 53 -33.47 10.17 6.16
CA CYS A 53 -34.50 10.01 7.18
C CYS A 53 -35.02 11.39 7.60
N GLU A 54 -36.29 11.64 7.31
CA GLU A 54 -36.91 12.95 7.49
C GLU A 54 -37.56 13.11 8.87
N ALA A 55 -37.84 14.36 9.25
CA ALA A 55 -38.53 14.72 10.49
C ALA A 55 -39.92 14.06 10.68
N GLY A 56 -40.49 13.51 9.61
CA GLY A 56 -41.74 12.75 9.64
C GLY A 56 -41.61 11.28 10.08
N SER A 57 -40.41 10.80 10.39
CA SER A 57 -40.14 9.39 10.71
C SER A 57 -40.79 8.95 12.03
N LEU A 58 -41.26 7.70 12.08
CA LEU A 58 -41.81 7.06 13.27
C LEU A 58 -40.77 6.14 13.89
N ILE A 59 -40.37 6.42 15.13
CA ILE A 59 -39.24 5.76 15.81
C ILE A 59 -39.76 4.84 16.92
N ARG A 60 -39.20 3.64 17.05
CA ARG A 60 -39.50 2.74 18.17
C ARG A 60 -38.96 3.32 19.48
N ARG A 61 -39.72 3.13 20.55
CA ARG A 61 -39.30 3.50 21.90
C ARG A 61 -37.95 2.89 22.30
N GLU A 62 -37.69 1.65 21.88
CA GLU A 62 -36.45 0.90 22.18
C GLU A 62 -35.17 1.65 21.76
N VAL A 63 -35.24 2.49 20.72
CA VAL A 63 -34.11 3.35 20.31
C VAL A 63 -33.73 4.33 21.43
N PHE A 64 -34.73 4.94 22.06
CA PHE A 64 -34.52 5.84 23.21
C PHE A 64 -34.16 5.07 24.47
N ASP A 65 -34.75 3.89 24.70
CA ASP A 65 -34.40 3.05 25.85
C ASP A 65 -32.94 2.55 25.77
N ALA A 66 -32.36 2.46 24.55
CA ALA A 66 -30.94 2.18 24.32
C ALA A 66 -30.02 3.41 24.52
N GLY A 67 -30.55 4.55 24.96
CA GLY A 67 -29.79 5.76 25.25
C GLY A 67 -29.51 6.65 24.04
N VAL A 68 -30.17 6.42 22.90
CA VAL A 68 -30.03 7.26 21.71
C VAL A 68 -31.00 8.43 21.80
N TYR A 69 -30.44 9.64 21.85
CA TYR A 69 -31.19 10.90 21.94
C TYR A 69 -30.60 11.95 20.99
N PHE A 70 -31.38 13.00 20.70
CA PHE A 70 -30.91 14.13 19.92
C PHE A 70 -29.79 14.87 20.67
N ASP A 71 -28.70 15.14 19.97
CA ASP A 71 -27.60 15.92 20.50
C ASP A 71 -27.90 17.43 20.42
N THR A 72 -28.20 18.01 21.57
CA THR A 72 -28.55 19.44 21.69
C THR A 72 -27.42 20.42 21.35
N SER A 73 -26.21 19.92 21.08
CA SER A 73 -25.10 20.75 20.58
C SER A 73 -25.24 21.10 19.09
N PHE A 74 -25.97 20.30 18.29
CA PHE A 74 -26.30 20.61 16.90
C PHE A 74 -27.39 21.69 16.84
N LYS A 75 -26.97 22.95 16.66
CA LYS A 75 -27.88 24.12 16.63
C LYS A 75 -28.09 24.72 15.24
N SER A 76 -27.33 24.27 14.24
CA SER A 76 -27.34 24.81 12.87
C SER A 76 -28.02 23.87 11.86
N GLY A 77 -28.78 22.88 12.34
CA GLY A 77 -29.40 21.81 11.54
C GLY A 77 -28.63 20.49 11.55
N PHE A 78 -29.25 19.44 11.00
CA PHE A 78 -28.76 18.06 10.90
C PHE A 78 -28.67 17.28 12.22
N GLU A 79 -29.32 17.76 13.28
CA GLU A 79 -29.52 17.02 14.54
C GLU A 79 -30.30 15.72 14.34
N ASP A 80 -31.16 15.67 13.33
CA ASP A 80 -31.88 14.48 12.90
C ASP A 80 -30.95 13.48 12.21
N TRP A 81 -30.06 13.95 11.36
CA TRP A 81 -29.05 13.12 10.71
C TRP A 81 -28.15 12.45 11.75
N ASP A 82 -27.62 13.23 12.70
CA ASP A 82 -26.84 12.73 13.85
C ASP A 82 -27.59 11.67 14.66
N PHE A 83 -28.86 11.94 14.98
CA PHE A 83 -29.70 11.00 15.72
C PHE A 83 -29.80 9.64 14.99
N PHE A 84 -30.07 9.64 13.69
CA PHE A 84 -30.22 8.39 12.95
C PHE A 84 -28.88 7.66 12.73
N LEU A 85 -27.76 8.37 12.57
CA LEU A 85 -26.45 7.73 12.53
C LEU A 85 -26.09 7.12 13.88
N THR A 86 -26.35 7.82 14.99
CA THR A 86 -26.17 7.31 16.34
C THR A 86 -27.02 6.06 16.59
N ALA A 87 -28.29 6.07 16.15
CA ALA A 87 -29.17 4.91 16.20
C ALA A 87 -28.61 3.73 15.38
N ALA A 88 -28.04 4.01 14.21
CA ALA A 88 -27.45 3.00 13.35
C ALA A 88 -26.17 2.39 13.95
N GLU A 89 -25.34 3.18 14.64
CA GLU A 89 -24.17 2.68 15.39
C GLU A 89 -24.59 1.83 16.60
N ALA A 90 -25.73 2.15 17.22
CA ALA A 90 -26.35 1.33 18.28
C ALA A 90 -27.00 0.03 17.76
N GLY A 91 -26.93 -0.24 16.45
CA GLY A 91 -27.41 -1.47 15.83
C GLY A 91 -28.84 -1.40 15.27
N PHE A 92 -29.54 -0.27 15.42
CA PHE A 92 -30.87 -0.10 14.84
C PHE A 92 -30.79 0.16 13.33
N ARG A 93 -31.86 -0.14 12.59
CA ARG A 93 -31.96 0.14 11.15
C ARG A 93 -33.31 0.75 10.80
N GLY A 94 -33.31 1.56 9.75
CA GLY A 94 -34.53 2.17 9.21
C GLY A 94 -35.20 1.30 8.17
N ARG A 95 -36.48 1.53 7.93
CA ARG A 95 -37.21 0.98 6.79
C ARG A 95 -37.98 2.09 6.07
N ASN A 96 -37.78 2.21 4.76
CA ASN A 96 -38.57 3.11 3.94
C ASN A 96 -39.98 2.52 3.72
N ILE A 97 -41.01 3.37 3.66
CA ILE A 97 -42.31 2.99 3.11
C ILE A 97 -42.84 4.01 2.11
N ASP A 98 -43.33 3.52 0.97
CA ASP A 98 -43.77 4.37 -0.14
C ASP A 98 -45.03 5.19 0.16
N ASN A 99 -45.96 4.63 0.92
CA ASN A 99 -47.27 5.21 1.22
C ASN A 99 -47.42 5.64 2.70
N PHE A 100 -46.40 6.31 3.24
CA PHE A 100 -46.48 6.82 4.61
C PHE A 100 -47.59 7.85 4.80
N GLY A 101 -47.82 8.75 3.83
CA GLY A 101 -48.79 9.83 3.95
C GLY A 101 -48.33 11.05 4.73
N PHE A 102 -47.03 11.29 4.77
CA PHE A 102 -46.42 12.54 5.25
C PHE A 102 -46.28 13.52 4.08
N LEU A 103 -46.82 14.74 4.25
CA LEU A 103 -46.74 15.82 3.27
C LEU A 103 -45.91 16.99 3.83
N TYR A 104 -44.78 17.31 3.20
CA TYR A 104 -43.89 18.41 3.60
C TYR A 104 -44.26 19.72 2.89
N ARG A 105 -44.32 20.85 3.61
CA ARG A 105 -44.67 22.15 2.99
C ARG A 105 -43.40 22.91 2.61
N LYS A 106 -43.15 23.12 1.32
CA LYS A 106 -42.04 23.98 0.85
C LYS A 106 -42.51 25.43 0.68
N ARG A 107 -41.87 26.36 1.39
CA ARG A 107 -42.04 27.82 1.23
C ARG A 107 -40.83 28.39 0.46
N ALA A 108 -40.97 29.57 -0.14
CA ALA A 108 -39.88 30.25 -0.85
C ALA A 108 -38.71 30.65 0.09
N GLU A 109 -39.01 30.94 1.36
CA GLU A 109 -38.06 31.31 2.43
C GLU A 109 -37.91 30.14 3.43
N SER A 110 -37.35 29.02 2.98
CA SER A 110 -37.15 27.82 3.82
C SER A 110 -35.73 27.80 4.40
N MET A 111 -35.54 27.30 5.63
CA MET A 111 -34.21 27.00 6.21
C MET A 111 -33.32 26.14 5.29
N LEU A 112 -33.93 25.35 4.40
CA LEU A 112 -33.22 24.60 3.35
C LEU A 112 -32.39 25.51 2.41
N ALA A 113 -32.80 26.75 2.17
CA ALA A 113 -32.07 27.71 1.35
C ALA A 113 -30.85 28.32 2.08
N ASP A 114 -30.86 28.36 3.42
CA ASP A 114 -29.76 28.86 4.24
C ASP A 114 -28.76 27.74 4.63
N SER A 115 -29.23 26.48 4.71
CA SER A 115 -28.42 25.31 5.12
C SER A 115 -27.30 24.91 4.15
N GLU A 116 -27.29 25.40 2.91
CA GLU A 116 -26.17 25.18 1.99
C GLU A 116 -24.90 25.95 2.40
N ARG A 117 -25.02 27.09 3.11
CA ARG A 117 -23.87 27.92 3.52
C ARG A 117 -22.98 27.28 4.57
N ASP A 118 -23.54 26.48 5.50
CA ASP A 118 -22.82 25.88 6.63
C ASP A 118 -22.59 24.36 6.50
N SER A 119 -22.98 23.77 5.36
CA SER A 119 -23.00 22.32 5.12
C SER A 119 -21.66 21.60 5.37
N GLU A 120 -20.52 22.22 5.02
CA GLU A 120 -19.20 21.61 5.22
C GLU A 120 -18.76 21.61 6.68
N ALA A 121 -19.10 22.65 7.44
CA ALA A 121 -18.80 22.72 8.87
C ALA A 121 -19.57 21.64 9.64
N ILE A 122 -20.86 21.47 9.32
CA ILE A 122 -21.71 20.46 9.95
C ILE A 122 -21.24 19.04 9.57
N ARG A 123 -20.92 18.79 8.29
CA ARG A 123 -20.30 17.51 7.87
C ARG A 123 -18.96 17.25 8.55
N SER A 124 -18.20 18.29 8.87
CA SER A 124 -16.95 18.15 9.65
C SER A 124 -17.24 17.67 11.08
N GLU A 125 -18.23 18.25 11.76
CA GLU A 125 -18.66 17.80 13.09
C GLU A 125 -19.20 16.36 13.06
N MET A 126 -20.03 16.02 12.07
CA MET A 126 -20.52 14.64 11.85
C MET A 126 -19.36 13.65 11.68
N ARG A 127 -18.35 13.98 10.87
CA ARG A 127 -17.16 13.15 10.67
C ARG A 127 -16.33 12.97 11.94
N LYS A 128 -16.30 13.98 12.82
CA LYS A 128 -15.61 13.87 14.11
C LYS A 128 -16.36 12.98 15.08
N LYS A 129 -17.68 13.15 15.20
CA LYS A 129 -18.53 12.37 16.11
C LYS A 129 -18.64 10.91 15.69
N HIS A 130 -18.94 10.66 14.41
CA HIS A 130 -19.08 9.32 13.84
C HIS A 130 -17.81 8.85 13.12
N LYS A 131 -16.64 9.03 13.77
CA LYS A 131 -15.34 8.83 13.13
C LYS A 131 -15.19 7.47 12.46
N ARG A 132 -15.73 6.40 13.07
CA ARG A 132 -15.69 5.06 12.48
C ARG A 132 -16.46 5.01 11.16
N LEU A 133 -17.72 5.44 11.15
CA LEU A 133 -18.58 5.39 9.96
C LEU A 133 -18.01 6.15 8.77
N PHE A 134 -17.44 7.33 9.01
CA PHE A 134 -16.90 8.17 7.94
C PHE A 134 -15.43 7.89 7.60
N SER A 135 -14.78 6.97 8.33
CA SER A 135 -13.42 6.56 8.01
C SER A 135 -13.39 5.73 6.72
N PRO A 136 -12.29 5.76 5.95
CA PRO A 136 -12.11 4.88 4.79
C PRO A 136 -12.37 3.40 5.10
N ARG A 137 -11.96 2.92 6.29
CA ARG A 137 -12.26 1.56 6.77
C ARG A 137 -13.77 1.32 6.91
N GLY A 138 -14.45 2.18 7.67
CA GLY A 138 -15.89 2.05 7.90
C GLY A 138 -16.72 2.13 6.62
N LEU A 139 -16.35 3.02 5.69
CA LEU A 139 -17.02 3.13 4.40
C LEU A 139 -16.82 1.88 3.53
N LEU A 140 -15.62 1.29 3.52
CA LEU A 140 -15.36 0.05 2.79
C LEU A 140 -16.09 -1.15 3.41
N GLU A 141 -16.16 -1.25 4.75
CA GLU A 141 -16.97 -2.25 5.45
C GLU A 141 -18.45 -2.14 5.06
N LEU A 142 -19.00 -0.91 5.03
CA LEU A 142 -20.38 -0.67 4.64
C LEU A 142 -20.61 -0.96 3.15
N GLU A 143 -19.67 -0.61 2.28
CA GLU A 143 -19.73 -0.91 0.85
C GLU A 143 -19.74 -2.42 0.61
N GLN A 144 -18.83 -3.18 1.23
CA GLN A 144 -18.79 -4.64 1.14
C GLN A 144 -20.12 -5.27 1.56
N LYS A 145 -20.72 -4.78 2.65
CA LYS A 145 -21.94 -5.36 3.22
C LYS A 145 -23.22 -4.98 2.47
N GLU A 146 -23.38 -3.69 2.15
CA GLU A 146 -24.64 -3.13 1.66
C GLU A 146 -24.65 -2.89 0.15
N ALA A 147 -23.50 -2.53 -0.42
CA ALA A 147 -23.41 -2.07 -1.80
C ALA A 147 -22.11 -2.50 -2.51
N PRO A 148 -21.84 -3.82 -2.66
CA PRO A 148 -20.62 -4.30 -3.31
C PRO A 148 -20.42 -3.65 -4.68
N ARG A 149 -19.20 -3.22 -5.02
CA ARG A 149 -18.96 -2.49 -6.26
C ARG A 149 -18.58 -3.35 -7.46
N TYR A 150 -18.00 -4.54 -7.22
CA TYR A 150 -17.68 -5.49 -8.26
C TYR A 150 -18.74 -6.58 -8.36
N ALA A 151 -19.17 -6.87 -9.58
CA ALA A 151 -19.79 -8.13 -9.96
C ALA A 151 -18.77 -8.93 -10.78
N ILE A 152 -18.09 -9.86 -10.13
CA ILE A 152 -17.03 -10.69 -10.74
C ILE A 152 -17.66 -11.99 -11.25
N PHE A 153 -17.79 -12.09 -12.56
CA PHE A 153 -18.23 -13.30 -13.25
C PHE A 153 -17.07 -14.28 -13.34
N LEU A 154 -17.22 -15.42 -12.66
CA LEU A 154 -16.32 -16.57 -12.73
C LEU A 154 -16.89 -17.54 -13.77
N THR A 155 -16.50 -17.37 -15.03
CA THR A 155 -17.16 -18.07 -16.15
C THR A 155 -16.87 -19.56 -16.19
N ASP A 156 -15.76 -19.99 -15.61
CA ASP A 156 -15.40 -21.39 -15.38
C ASP A 156 -16.30 -22.09 -14.34
N ARG A 157 -16.90 -21.33 -13.42
CA ARG A 157 -17.82 -21.84 -12.39
C ARG A 157 -19.29 -21.53 -12.65
N HIS A 158 -19.59 -20.66 -13.63
CA HIS A 158 -20.92 -20.11 -13.86
C HIS A 158 -21.51 -19.40 -12.63
N GLU A 159 -20.66 -18.68 -11.90
CA GLU A 159 -20.98 -17.93 -10.69
C GLU A 159 -20.68 -16.44 -10.85
N VAL A 160 -21.37 -15.59 -10.09
CA VAL A 160 -21.11 -14.15 -9.99
C VAL A 160 -20.85 -13.81 -8.53
N LEU A 161 -19.62 -13.40 -8.22
CA LEU A 161 -19.22 -12.93 -6.91
C LEU A 161 -19.48 -11.43 -6.79
N LEU A 162 -20.38 -11.04 -5.90
CA LEU A 162 -20.63 -9.64 -5.55
C LEU A 162 -19.74 -9.27 -4.36
N THR A 163 -18.76 -8.39 -4.59
CA THR A 163 -17.79 -8.03 -3.56
C THR A 163 -17.14 -6.66 -3.82
N VAL A 164 -16.52 -6.10 -2.78
CA VAL A 164 -15.48 -5.06 -2.85
C VAL A 164 -14.10 -5.70 -2.70
N ASP A 165 -13.97 -6.63 -1.76
CA ASP A 165 -12.74 -7.38 -1.47
C ASP A 165 -12.99 -8.88 -1.69
N PRO A 166 -12.41 -9.52 -2.72
CA PRO A 166 -12.63 -10.94 -2.97
C PRO A 166 -12.09 -11.88 -1.89
N ASP A 167 -11.32 -11.38 -0.93
CA ASP A 167 -10.82 -12.15 0.22
C ASP A 167 -11.64 -11.89 1.50
N ALA A 168 -12.62 -10.99 1.46
CA ALA A 168 -13.52 -10.76 2.57
C ALA A 168 -14.51 -11.94 2.75
N PRO A 169 -14.81 -12.35 3.99
CA PRO A 169 -15.59 -13.56 4.27
C PRO A 169 -17.09 -13.44 3.94
N ASP A 170 -17.59 -12.23 3.72
CA ASP A 170 -19.01 -11.90 3.51
C ASP A 170 -19.39 -11.63 2.04
N GLY A 171 -18.51 -11.99 1.10
CA GLY A 171 -18.82 -11.92 -0.33
C GLY A 171 -20.04 -12.76 -0.70
N ARG A 172 -20.94 -12.20 -1.52
CA ARG A 172 -22.18 -12.87 -1.94
C ARG A 172 -21.98 -13.54 -3.29
N VAL A 173 -22.18 -14.85 -3.35
CA VAL A 173 -22.14 -15.61 -4.61
C VAL A 173 -23.55 -15.82 -5.13
N LEU A 174 -23.79 -15.47 -6.39
CA LEU A 174 -25.02 -15.71 -7.11
C LEU A 174 -24.76 -16.63 -8.31
N THR A 175 -25.77 -17.37 -8.75
CA THR A 175 -25.75 -17.96 -10.09
C THR A 175 -25.90 -16.86 -11.15
N VAL A 176 -25.43 -17.12 -12.37
CA VAL A 176 -25.61 -16.18 -13.49
C VAL A 176 -27.09 -15.87 -13.75
N ALA A 177 -27.99 -16.84 -13.54
CA ALA A 177 -29.43 -16.64 -13.73
C ALA A 177 -30.05 -15.73 -12.66
N GLU A 178 -29.66 -15.88 -11.39
CA GLU A 178 -30.10 -15.00 -10.30
C GLU A 178 -29.61 -13.56 -10.53
N PHE A 179 -28.34 -13.41 -10.92
CA PHE A 179 -27.80 -12.10 -11.25
C PHE A 179 -28.53 -11.45 -12.44
N GLU A 180 -28.85 -12.22 -13.49
CA GLU A 180 -29.63 -11.73 -14.63
C GLU A 180 -31.01 -11.20 -14.20
N GLN A 181 -31.74 -11.95 -13.37
CA GLN A 181 -33.03 -11.49 -12.85
C GLN A 181 -32.89 -10.21 -12.02
N GLN A 182 -31.88 -10.12 -11.16
CA GLN A 182 -31.63 -8.93 -10.35
C GLN A 182 -31.29 -7.72 -11.24
N TRP A 183 -30.51 -7.91 -12.29
CA TRP A 183 -30.12 -6.85 -13.22
C TRP A 183 -31.28 -6.31 -14.05
N TRP A 184 -32.15 -7.18 -14.56
CA TRP A 184 -33.35 -6.70 -15.29
C TRP A 184 -34.31 -5.92 -14.39
N ARG A 185 -34.44 -6.32 -13.11
CA ARG A 185 -35.23 -5.56 -12.14
C ARG A 185 -34.69 -4.14 -11.95
N THR A 186 -33.37 -3.98 -11.85
CA THR A 186 -32.77 -2.64 -11.67
C THR A 186 -32.93 -1.75 -12.91
N GLN A 187 -33.26 -2.29 -14.09
CA GLN A 187 -33.53 -1.46 -15.28
C GLN A 187 -34.91 -0.80 -15.26
N THR A 188 -35.87 -1.38 -14.52
CA THR A 188 -37.25 -0.86 -14.41
C THR A 188 -37.41 0.04 -13.19
N ASP A 189 -36.72 -0.28 -12.10
CA ASP A 189 -36.70 0.53 -10.89
C ASP A 189 -35.28 0.64 -10.32
N ASN A 190 -34.48 1.52 -10.92
CA ASN A 190 -33.09 1.77 -10.52
C ASN A 190 -32.96 2.48 -9.16
N SER A 191 -34.08 2.96 -8.62
CA SER A 191 -34.13 3.77 -7.41
C SER A 191 -34.30 2.92 -6.15
N GLN A 192 -34.70 1.65 -6.29
CA GLN A 192 -34.96 0.78 -5.13
C GLN A 192 -33.96 -0.36 -4.93
N HIS A 193 -33.15 -0.67 -5.95
CA HIS A 193 -32.26 -1.82 -5.93
C HIS A 193 -30.81 -1.43 -6.22
N HIS A 194 -29.88 -1.90 -5.37
CA HIS A 194 -28.45 -1.79 -5.65
C HIS A 194 -28.02 -2.84 -6.68
N MET A 195 -27.18 -2.41 -7.62
CA MET A 195 -26.48 -3.27 -8.55
C MET A 195 -25.01 -2.85 -8.58
N PRO A 196 -24.06 -3.78 -8.41
CA PRO A 196 -22.64 -3.48 -8.57
C PRO A 196 -22.37 -2.78 -9.92
N PRO A 197 -21.79 -1.57 -9.90
CA PRO A 197 -21.60 -0.76 -11.10
C PRO A 197 -20.46 -1.28 -11.97
N ILE A 198 -19.49 -2.03 -11.42
CA ILE A 198 -18.31 -2.50 -12.15
C ILE A 198 -18.45 -3.99 -12.41
N LEU A 199 -18.50 -4.38 -13.69
CA LEU A 199 -18.50 -5.77 -14.10
C LEU A 199 -17.06 -6.23 -14.36
N VAL A 200 -16.73 -7.41 -13.87
CA VAL A 200 -15.43 -8.05 -14.08
C VAL A 200 -15.67 -9.44 -14.66
N MET A 201 -15.08 -9.74 -15.81
CA MET A 201 -15.09 -11.06 -16.43
C MET A 201 -13.74 -11.72 -16.21
N THR A 202 -13.71 -12.90 -15.59
CA THR A 202 -12.47 -13.66 -15.37
C THR A 202 -12.78 -15.13 -14.99
N HIS A 203 -11.75 -15.92 -14.72
CA HIS A 203 -11.87 -17.30 -14.22
C HIS A 203 -11.41 -17.38 -12.76
N SER A 204 -11.89 -18.38 -12.02
CA SER A 204 -11.50 -18.57 -10.62
C SER A 204 -10.00 -18.86 -10.45
N SER A 205 -9.36 -19.49 -11.43
CA SER A 205 -7.92 -19.73 -11.47
C SER A 205 -7.10 -18.44 -11.54
N VAL A 206 -7.56 -17.43 -12.28
CA VAL A 206 -6.88 -16.12 -12.40
C VAL A 206 -6.85 -15.41 -11.05
N LEU A 207 -7.98 -15.39 -10.33
CA LEU A 207 -8.02 -14.80 -8.99
C LEU A 207 -7.07 -15.52 -8.04
N GLU A 208 -7.03 -16.85 -8.08
CA GLU A 208 -6.14 -17.65 -7.22
C GLU A 208 -4.66 -17.45 -7.58
N GLN A 209 -4.35 -17.30 -8.87
CA GLN A 209 -3.02 -16.94 -9.34
C GLN A 209 -2.58 -15.58 -8.79
N LEU A 210 -3.45 -14.57 -8.86
CA LEU A 210 -3.18 -13.25 -8.30
C LEU A 210 -3.02 -13.30 -6.77
N ARG A 211 -3.75 -14.18 -6.06
CA ARG A 211 -3.58 -14.40 -4.61
C ARG A 211 -2.22 -15.01 -4.28
N ARG A 212 -1.81 -16.07 -4.97
CA ARG A 212 -0.48 -16.69 -4.81
C ARG A 212 0.64 -15.69 -5.10
N GLY A 213 0.43 -14.81 -6.08
CA GLY A 213 1.32 -13.69 -6.39
C GLY A 213 1.20 -12.48 -5.47
N ARG A 214 0.29 -12.50 -4.48
CA ARG A 214 0.03 -11.38 -3.55
C ARG A 214 -0.43 -10.07 -4.23
N LEU A 215 -0.95 -10.15 -5.45
CA LEU A 215 -1.20 -9.02 -6.36
C LEU A 215 -2.69 -8.67 -6.54
N LEU A 216 -3.61 -9.51 -6.06
CA LEU A 216 -5.05 -9.41 -6.31
C LEU A 216 -5.62 -8.00 -6.11
N HIS A 217 -5.43 -7.41 -4.93
CA HIS A 217 -5.98 -6.09 -4.60
C HIS A 217 -5.35 -4.96 -5.42
N GLY A 218 -4.04 -5.03 -5.65
CA GLY A 218 -3.32 -4.06 -6.46
C GLY A 218 -3.79 -4.07 -7.91
N VAL A 219 -3.99 -5.24 -8.50
CA VAL A 219 -4.48 -5.41 -9.88
C VAL A 219 -5.89 -4.85 -10.03
N LEU A 220 -6.83 -5.25 -9.15
CA LEU A 220 -8.21 -4.76 -9.20
C LEU A 220 -8.27 -3.23 -9.05
N TRP A 221 -7.49 -2.68 -8.13
CA TRP A 221 -7.41 -1.24 -7.92
C TRP A 221 -6.88 -0.51 -9.17
N THR A 222 -5.76 -0.97 -9.74
CA THR A 222 -5.18 -0.33 -10.93
C THR A 222 -6.11 -0.42 -12.13
N MET A 223 -6.76 -1.57 -12.37
CA MET A 223 -7.77 -1.72 -13.41
C MET A 223 -8.93 -0.72 -13.22
N GLU A 224 -9.46 -0.59 -12.01
CA GLU A 224 -10.55 0.36 -11.71
C GLU A 224 -10.16 1.81 -12.00
N ARG A 225 -8.94 2.22 -11.63
CA ARG A 225 -8.44 3.59 -11.89
C ARG A 225 -8.47 3.93 -13.37
N ARG A 226 -8.13 2.96 -14.24
CA ARG A 226 -8.09 3.18 -15.69
C ARG A 226 -9.48 3.26 -16.33
N LEU A 227 -10.54 2.77 -15.69
CA LEU A 227 -11.91 2.96 -16.16
C LEU A 227 -12.38 4.42 -16.13
N THR A 228 -11.66 5.31 -15.46
CA THR A 228 -11.97 6.74 -15.50
C THR A 228 -11.72 7.37 -16.87
N GLN A 229 -10.79 6.80 -17.64
CA GLN A 229 -10.36 7.30 -18.95
C GLN A 229 -10.74 6.34 -20.08
N HIS A 230 -10.96 5.06 -19.79
CA HIS A 230 -11.21 4.02 -20.80
C HIS A 230 -12.55 3.30 -20.56
N CYS A 231 -13.12 2.74 -21.64
CA CYS A 231 -14.34 1.92 -21.57
C CYS A 231 -14.09 0.55 -20.94
N PHE A 232 -12.93 -0.04 -21.24
CA PHE A 232 -12.50 -1.37 -20.80
C PHE A 232 -11.06 -1.31 -20.30
N ALA A 233 -10.80 -2.03 -19.21
CA ALA A 233 -9.46 -2.38 -18.75
C ALA A 233 -9.29 -3.90 -18.83
N ALA A 234 -8.23 -4.36 -19.48
CA ALA A 234 -7.93 -5.77 -19.66
C ALA A 234 -6.62 -6.12 -18.95
N LEU A 235 -6.56 -7.32 -18.36
CA LEU A 235 -5.34 -7.89 -17.78
C LEU A 235 -4.83 -8.99 -18.71
N GLU A 236 -3.56 -8.90 -19.09
CA GLU A 236 -2.81 -10.00 -19.71
C GLU A 236 -1.76 -10.47 -18.72
N ILE A 237 -1.55 -11.78 -18.63
CA ILE A 237 -0.53 -12.38 -17.76
C ILE A 237 0.51 -13.04 -18.66
N GLU A 238 1.78 -12.67 -18.45
CA GLU A 238 2.91 -13.16 -19.25
C GLU A 238 4.00 -13.78 -18.36
N PRO A 239 4.71 -14.81 -18.84
CA PRO A 239 5.88 -15.33 -18.17
C PRO A 239 7.03 -14.32 -18.15
N ARG A 240 7.85 -14.40 -17.11
CA ARG A 240 9.08 -13.64 -16.98
C ARG A 240 10.16 -14.50 -16.34
N GLU A 241 11.36 -14.43 -16.89
CA GLU A 241 12.53 -15.08 -16.32
C GLU A 241 12.88 -14.49 -14.94
N ALA A 242 13.34 -15.36 -14.02
CA ALA A 242 13.74 -15.08 -12.64
C ALA A 242 12.60 -14.73 -11.67
N ASP A 243 12.90 -14.61 -10.37
CA ASP A 243 11.98 -14.23 -9.29
C ASP A 243 11.57 -12.74 -9.36
N ARG A 244 11.00 -12.32 -10.49
CA ARG A 244 10.61 -10.94 -10.74
C ARG A 244 9.15 -10.85 -11.13
N ILE A 245 8.48 -9.88 -10.53
CA ILE A 245 7.17 -9.44 -11.00
C ILE A 245 7.31 -8.10 -11.70
N GLY A 246 6.53 -7.90 -12.76
CA GLY A 246 6.59 -6.70 -13.57
C GLY A 246 5.22 -6.25 -14.03
N TRP A 247 5.14 -4.98 -14.37
CA TRP A 247 3.93 -4.30 -14.80
C TRP A 247 4.25 -3.41 -16.00
N SER A 248 3.39 -3.47 -17.02
CA SER A 248 3.40 -2.49 -18.09
C SER A 248 1.99 -2.21 -18.58
N GLU A 249 1.80 -1.03 -19.18
CA GLU A 249 0.50 -0.58 -19.67
C GLU A 249 0.61 -0.19 -21.14
N GLN A 250 -0.40 -0.56 -21.92
CA GLN A 250 -0.49 -0.22 -23.34
C GLN A 250 -1.95 0.02 -23.73
N GLU A 251 -2.19 0.97 -24.63
CA GLU A 251 -3.49 1.10 -25.30
C GLU A 251 -3.62 0.09 -26.44
N ALA A 252 -4.73 -0.66 -26.46
CA ALA A 252 -5.12 -1.54 -27.55
C ALA A 252 -6.23 -0.88 -28.39
N GLN A 253 -5.87 -0.46 -29.61
CA GLN A 253 -6.83 -0.15 -30.67
C GLN A 253 -6.22 -0.40 -32.05
N GLY A 254 -6.79 -1.35 -32.81
CA GLY A 254 -6.47 -1.60 -34.22
C GLY A 254 -5.11 -2.25 -34.50
N ALA A 255 -4.33 -2.62 -33.47
CA ALA A 255 -2.94 -3.08 -33.62
C ALA A 255 -2.64 -4.44 -32.98
N THR A 256 -3.38 -4.86 -31.96
CA THR A 256 -3.07 -6.05 -31.15
C THR A 256 -4.31 -6.94 -30.96
N GLU A 257 -4.11 -8.26 -30.99
CA GLU A 257 -5.08 -9.22 -30.46
C GLU A 257 -5.08 -9.10 -28.93
N LEU A 258 -6.26 -9.18 -28.31
CA LEU A 258 -6.43 -9.04 -26.86
C LEU A 258 -6.51 -10.43 -26.21
N HIS A 259 -5.48 -10.82 -25.47
CA HIS A 259 -5.39 -12.11 -24.79
C HIS A 259 -5.75 -11.96 -23.30
N ALA A 260 -6.98 -11.49 -23.04
CA ALA A 260 -7.37 -11.05 -21.71
C ALA A 260 -7.71 -12.22 -20.75
N ALA A 261 -6.99 -12.27 -19.63
CA ALA A 261 -7.29 -13.12 -18.46
C ALA A 261 -8.37 -12.52 -17.57
N MET A 262 -8.50 -11.20 -17.61
CA MET A 262 -9.56 -10.45 -16.94
C MET A 262 -9.96 -9.25 -17.77
N VAL A 263 -11.25 -8.94 -17.82
CA VAL A 263 -11.76 -7.69 -18.40
C VAL A 263 -12.65 -7.00 -17.38
N MET A 264 -12.39 -5.72 -17.14
CA MET A 264 -13.19 -4.86 -16.29
C MET A 264 -13.92 -3.81 -17.14
N VAL A 265 -15.19 -3.60 -16.87
CA VAL A 265 -16.09 -2.75 -17.65
C VAL A 265 -16.44 -1.49 -16.86
N ARG A 266 -16.32 -0.33 -17.51
CA ARG A 266 -16.67 0.96 -16.91
C ARG A 266 -18.12 0.99 -16.39
N PRO A 267 -18.39 1.64 -15.23
CA PRO A 267 -19.74 1.87 -14.74
C PRO A 267 -20.72 2.37 -15.80
N GLY A 268 -21.90 1.74 -15.87
CA GLY A 268 -22.98 2.10 -16.80
C GLY A 268 -22.81 1.64 -18.24
N LEU A 269 -21.59 1.33 -18.70
CA LEU A 269 -21.32 0.98 -20.09
C LEU A 269 -22.07 -0.28 -20.55
N PHE A 270 -22.21 -1.27 -19.67
CA PHE A 270 -22.97 -2.48 -20.03
C PHE A 270 -24.46 -2.21 -20.30
N ASN A 271 -25.06 -1.23 -19.60
CA ASN A 271 -26.42 -0.80 -19.90
C ASN A 271 -26.50 -0.17 -21.31
N GLU A 272 -25.49 0.61 -21.71
CA GLU A 272 -25.39 1.17 -23.06
C GLU A 272 -25.27 0.06 -24.11
N VAL A 273 -24.43 -0.95 -23.86
CA VAL A 273 -24.24 -2.11 -24.73
C VAL A 273 -25.55 -2.87 -24.96
N VAL A 274 -26.31 -3.18 -23.91
CA VAL A 274 -27.56 -3.95 -24.04
C VAL A 274 -28.68 -3.12 -24.71
N ARG A 275 -28.65 -1.79 -24.55
CA ARG A 275 -29.57 -0.86 -25.23
C ARG A 275 -29.27 -0.73 -26.72
N ASP A 276 -28.03 -0.92 -27.15
CA ASP A 276 -27.65 -0.81 -28.55
C ASP A 276 -28.44 -1.80 -29.43
N SER A 277 -28.83 -1.32 -30.60
CA SER A 277 -29.43 -2.10 -31.68
C SER A 277 -28.57 -3.30 -32.13
N SER A 278 -27.23 -3.22 -31.96
CA SER A 278 -26.29 -4.24 -32.40
C SER A 278 -25.15 -4.44 -31.38
N ILE A 279 -24.69 -5.67 -31.19
CA ILE A 279 -23.46 -5.97 -30.41
C ILE A 279 -22.17 -5.86 -31.24
N ALA A 280 -22.24 -5.45 -32.51
CA ALA A 280 -21.08 -5.44 -33.39
C ALA A 280 -19.91 -4.59 -32.85
N TRP A 281 -20.21 -3.47 -32.19
CA TRP A 281 -19.19 -2.62 -31.56
C TRP A 281 -18.50 -3.34 -30.41
N VAL A 282 -19.25 -3.91 -29.45
CA VAL A 282 -18.66 -4.61 -28.29
C VAL A 282 -17.96 -5.90 -28.70
N ALA A 283 -18.44 -6.59 -29.73
CA ALA A 283 -17.76 -7.75 -30.33
C ALA A 283 -16.36 -7.39 -30.85
N GLY A 284 -16.16 -6.12 -31.16
CA GLY A 284 -14.87 -5.52 -31.49
C GLY A 284 -13.78 -5.65 -30.41
N LEU A 285 -14.17 -5.82 -29.14
CA LEU A 285 -13.25 -6.08 -28.04
C LEU A 285 -12.54 -7.43 -28.19
N ALA A 286 -13.27 -8.43 -28.68
CA ALA A 286 -12.77 -9.79 -28.93
C ALA A 286 -12.39 -10.02 -30.41
N ALA A 287 -12.33 -8.95 -31.21
CA ALA A 287 -11.92 -9.02 -32.60
C ALA A 287 -10.40 -9.16 -32.74
N ARG A 288 -9.94 -9.56 -33.93
CA ARG A 288 -8.53 -9.73 -34.26
C ARG A 288 -8.17 -8.82 -35.44
N PRO A 289 -7.51 -7.67 -35.23
CA PRO A 289 -7.13 -7.07 -33.93
C PRO A 289 -8.31 -6.47 -33.16
N CYS A 290 -8.13 -6.22 -31.85
CA CYS A 290 -9.11 -5.50 -31.04
C CYS A 290 -9.34 -4.10 -31.64
N ASN A 291 -10.60 -3.73 -31.91
CA ASN A 291 -10.93 -2.47 -32.58
C ASN A 291 -11.70 -1.48 -31.69
N VAL A 292 -11.78 -1.76 -30.39
CA VAL A 292 -12.42 -0.92 -29.37
C VAL A 292 -11.35 -0.34 -28.44
N PRO A 293 -11.36 0.98 -28.15
CA PRO A 293 -10.41 1.60 -27.23
C PRO A 293 -10.41 0.92 -25.86
N SER A 294 -9.31 0.24 -25.56
CA SER A 294 -9.12 -0.52 -24.33
C SER A 294 -7.72 -0.29 -23.79
N THR A 295 -7.58 -0.23 -22.47
CA THR A 295 -6.26 -0.22 -21.82
C THR A 295 -5.90 -1.64 -21.38
N VAL A 296 -4.68 -2.05 -21.68
CA VAL A 296 -4.16 -3.39 -21.41
C VAL A 296 -3.05 -3.29 -20.38
N LEU A 297 -3.26 -3.99 -19.28
CA LEU A 297 -2.37 -4.08 -18.15
C LEU A 297 -1.67 -5.44 -18.28
N ARG A 298 -0.37 -5.43 -18.60
CA ARG A 298 0.43 -6.65 -18.71
C ARG A 298 1.14 -6.91 -17.41
N LEU A 299 0.73 -7.97 -16.74
CA LEU A 299 1.33 -8.47 -15.53
C LEU A 299 2.33 -9.59 -15.87
N GLN A 300 3.59 -9.35 -15.56
CA GLN A 300 4.66 -10.31 -15.79
C GLN A 300 4.94 -11.06 -14.49
N LEU A 301 4.85 -12.38 -14.53
CA LEU A 301 5.02 -13.26 -13.36
C LEU A 301 6.13 -14.29 -13.59
N PRO A 302 6.85 -14.69 -12.53
CA PRO A 302 7.78 -15.81 -12.59
C PRO A 302 7.03 -17.12 -12.89
N ASP A 303 7.69 -18.07 -13.55
CA ASP A 303 7.11 -19.36 -13.93
C ASP A 303 6.49 -20.12 -12.74
N ALA A 304 7.08 -20.00 -11.55
CA ALA A 304 6.57 -20.61 -10.31
C ALA A 304 5.17 -20.09 -9.87
N LEU A 305 4.71 -18.98 -10.45
CA LEU A 305 3.40 -18.39 -10.20
C LEU A 305 2.43 -18.55 -11.40
N LEU A 306 2.84 -19.24 -12.47
CA LEU A 306 1.97 -19.55 -13.61
C LEU A 306 1.27 -20.90 -13.39
N ASP A 307 0.01 -21.06 -13.83
CA ASP A 307 -0.58 -22.39 -13.91
C ASP A 307 -0.22 -23.05 -15.25
N GLU A 308 -0.09 -24.38 -15.23
CA GLU A 308 0.29 -25.21 -16.38
C GLU A 308 -0.74 -25.23 -17.55
N ARG A 309 -1.89 -24.54 -17.43
CA ARG A 309 -2.99 -24.59 -18.40
C ARG A 309 -3.17 -23.25 -19.12
N ASP A 310 -2.42 -23.05 -20.20
CA ASP A 310 -2.40 -21.81 -20.99
C ASP A 310 -3.72 -21.43 -21.68
N ASP A 311 -4.58 -22.40 -22.04
CA ASP A 311 -5.72 -22.14 -22.94
C ASP A 311 -6.85 -21.29 -22.33
N PHE A 312 -6.94 -21.20 -21.00
CA PHE A 312 -8.06 -20.52 -20.32
C PHE A 312 -7.83 -19.02 -20.10
N TYR A 313 -6.57 -18.57 -20.11
CA TYR A 313 -6.18 -17.21 -19.72
C TYR A 313 -6.55 -16.12 -20.73
N THR A 314 -7.19 -16.43 -21.86
CA THR A 314 -7.35 -15.46 -22.95
C THR A 314 -8.79 -15.24 -23.40
N ALA A 315 -9.76 -15.79 -22.66
CA ALA A 315 -11.16 -15.81 -23.05
C ALA A 315 -12.04 -14.71 -22.45
N ALA A 316 -11.56 -13.90 -21.50
CA ALA A 316 -12.41 -12.97 -20.76
C ALA A 316 -13.12 -11.94 -21.66
N ALA A 317 -12.47 -11.52 -22.75
CA ALA A 317 -13.08 -10.65 -23.76
C ALA A 317 -14.21 -11.36 -24.53
N HIS A 318 -14.00 -12.62 -24.94
CA HIS A 318 -15.02 -13.43 -25.59
C HIS A 318 -16.22 -13.71 -24.67
N ASP A 319 -15.94 -14.00 -23.40
CA ASP A 319 -16.95 -14.22 -22.37
C ASP A 319 -17.82 -12.97 -22.16
N LEU A 320 -17.23 -11.77 -22.15
CA LEU A 320 -17.98 -10.52 -22.06
C LEU A 320 -18.92 -10.34 -23.26
N VAL A 321 -18.43 -10.63 -24.46
CA VAL A 321 -19.23 -10.53 -25.69
C VAL A 321 -20.39 -11.53 -25.68
N ALA A 322 -20.14 -12.75 -25.20
CA ALA A 322 -21.18 -13.77 -25.03
C ALA A 322 -22.24 -13.34 -24.00
N LEU A 323 -21.83 -12.73 -22.89
CA LEU A 323 -22.74 -12.17 -21.88
C LEU A 323 -23.60 -11.04 -22.46
N ALA A 324 -22.98 -10.11 -23.19
CA ALA A 324 -23.68 -9.02 -23.87
C ALA A 324 -24.72 -9.54 -24.88
N ALA A 325 -24.34 -10.55 -25.69
CA ALA A 325 -25.24 -11.19 -26.65
C ALA A 325 -26.45 -11.86 -25.95
N ARG A 326 -26.21 -12.56 -24.84
CA ARG A 326 -27.26 -13.17 -24.01
C ARG A 326 -28.26 -12.13 -23.52
N TYR A 327 -27.79 -11.00 -22.98
CA TYR A 327 -28.66 -9.95 -22.46
C TYR A 327 -29.40 -9.22 -23.59
N GLN A 328 -28.77 -9.01 -24.74
CA GLN A 328 -29.44 -8.43 -25.90
C GLN A 328 -30.56 -9.34 -26.46
N ALA A 329 -30.40 -10.66 -26.32
CA ALA A 329 -31.41 -11.65 -26.70
C ALA A 329 -32.42 -11.96 -25.58
N SER A 330 -32.29 -11.35 -24.40
CA SER A 330 -33.14 -11.68 -23.25
C SER A 330 -34.60 -11.27 -23.50
N PRO A 331 -35.59 -12.10 -23.14
CA PRO A 331 -37.01 -11.73 -23.26
C PRO A 331 -37.38 -10.54 -22.36
N PHE A 332 -36.53 -10.20 -21.39
CA PHE A 332 -36.73 -9.05 -20.51
C PHE A 332 -36.19 -7.74 -21.10
N ARG A 333 -35.63 -7.73 -22.32
CA ARG A 333 -35.01 -6.53 -22.91
C ARG A 333 -35.93 -5.31 -22.98
N ASP A 334 -37.23 -5.53 -23.19
CA ASP A 334 -38.24 -4.47 -23.23
C ASP A 334 -38.32 -3.69 -21.89
N ALA A 335 -37.84 -4.25 -20.78
CA ALA A 335 -37.68 -3.56 -19.50
C ALA A 335 -36.89 -2.24 -19.64
N LEU A 336 -35.93 -2.15 -20.56
CA LEU A 336 -35.12 -0.94 -20.79
C LEU A 336 -35.91 0.24 -21.37
N SER A 337 -37.06 -0.06 -21.98
CA SER A 337 -37.98 0.93 -22.57
C SER A 337 -39.08 1.39 -21.62
N GLN A 338 -39.27 0.68 -20.50
CA GLN A 338 -40.24 1.07 -19.49
C GLN A 338 -39.72 2.27 -18.71
N GLN A 339 -40.45 3.38 -18.77
CA GLN A 339 -40.18 4.53 -17.91
C GLN A 339 -41.12 4.48 -16.73
N TRP A 340 -40.54 4.40 -15.54
CA TRP A 340 -41.26 4.41 -14.29
C TRP A 340 -41.43 5.89 -13.86
N ASP A 341 -42.53 6.53 -14.27
CA ASP A 341 -42.75 7.97 -14.14
C ASP A 341 -43.48 8.39 -12.84
N TRP A 342 -43.83 7.42 -11.99
CA TRP A 342 -44.68 7.65 -10.83
C TRP A 342 -44.01 8.43 -9.68
N ARG A 343 -42.68 8.69 -9.71
CA ARG A 343 -41.91 9.61 -8.84
C ARG A 343 -40.47 9.78 -9.37
N VAL A 344 -39.87 10.98 -9.21
CA VAL A 344 -38.46 11.21 -9.59
C VAL A 344 -37.54 10.68 -8.47
N PRO A 345 -36.49 9.90 -8.80
CA PRO A 345 -35.53 9.44 -7.80
C PRO A 345 -34.90 10.62 -7.05
N GLY A 346 -35.11 10.64 -5.74
CA GLY A 346 -34.62 11.70 -4.85
C GLY A 346 -33.18 11.50 -4.37
N ILE A 347 -32.71 10.27 -4.42
CA ILE A 347 -31.39 9.85 -3.94
C ILE A 347 -30.51 9.48 -5.14
N SER A 348 -29.68 10.42 -5.58
CA SER A 348 -28.75 10.18 -6.70
C SER A 348 -27.64 9.17 -6.37
N TRP A 349 -27.45 8.83 -5.09
CA TRP A 349 -26.34 7.99 -4.63
C TRP A 349 -26.54 6.49 -4.84
N ARG A 350 -27.76 5.97 -5.04
CA ARG A 350 -28.01 4.53 -5.18
C ARG A 350 -27.31 3.91 -6.39
N SER A 351 -27.19 4.65 -7.50
CA SER A 351 -26.45 4.23 -8.70
C SER A 351 -24.96 4.58 -8.66
N ARG A 352 -24.51 5.29 -7.62
CA ARG A 352 -23.16 5.86 -7.47
C ARG A 352 -22.56 5.54 -6.10
N THR A 353 -23.00 4.45 -5.46
CA THR A 353 -22.56 4.02 -4.12
C THR A 353 -21.04 3.79 -4.08
N HIS A 354 -20.47 3.25 -5.15
CA HIS A 354 -19.02 3.06 -5.32
C HIS A 354 -18.18 4.36 -5.27
N GLU A 355 -18.79 5.53 -5.38
CA GLU A 355 -18.11 6.82 -5.24
C GLU A 355 -18.04 7.29 -3.78
N ILE A 356 -18.88 6.75 -2.90
CA ILE A 356 -18.96 7.16 -1.49
C ILE A 356 -17.63 6.90 -0.76
N PRO A 357 -17.00 5.72 -0.87
CA PRO A 357 -15.72 5.45 -0.20
C PRO A 357 -14.55 6.27 -0.75
N ARG A 358 -14.71 6.92 -1.93
CA ARG A 358 -13.69 7.78 -2.54
C ARG A 358 -13.69 9.20 -1.97
N ALA A 359 -14.79 9.61 -1.33
CA ALA A 359 -14.97 10.97 -0.84
C ALA A 359 -13.91 11.42 0.18
N PRO A 360 -13.50 10.61 1.18
CA PRO A 360 -12.50 11.04 2.18
C PRO A 360 -11.10 11.26 1.59
N THR A 361 -10.74 10.51 0.55
CA THR A 361 -9.42 10.49 -0.06
C THR A 361 -9.36 11.35 -1.33
N ARG A 362 -10.52 11.71 -1.90
CA ARG A 362 -10.65 12.39 -3.20
C ARG A 362 -9.96 11.59 -4.31
N SER A 363 -10.02 10.27 -4.23
CA SER A 363 -9.42 9.36 -5.20
C SER A 363 -10.37 9.08 -6.37
N THR A 364 -9.79 8.61 -7.47
CA THR A 364 -10.52 8.13 -8.63
C THR A 364 -11.09 6.73 -8.39
N ALA A 365 -10.38 5.92 -7.60
CA ALA A 365 -10.78 4.58 -7.17
C ALA A 365 -10.55 4.41 -5.66
N ALA A 366 -11.44 3.66 -5.00
CA ALA A 366 -11.21 3.25 -3.61
C ALA A 366 -10.35 1.98 -3.60
N TYR A 367 -9.45 1.81 -2.62
CA TYR A 367 -8.64 0.60 -2.56
C TYR A 367 -9.50 -0.61 -2.15
N PRO A 368 -9.49 -1.74 -2.89
CA PRO A 368 -10.44 -2.85 -2.73
C PRO A 368 -10.10 -3.79 -1.56
N ARG A 369 -9.72 -3.25 -0.40
CA ARG A 369 -9.34 -4.05 0.76
C ARG A 369 -10.18 -3.68 1.97
N VAL A 370 -10.97 -4.63 2.45
CA VAL A 370 -11.70 -4.47 3.71
C VAL A 370 -10.73 -4.84 4.83
N ALA A 371 -10.54 -3.93 5.79
CA ALA A 371 -9.67 -4.21 6.93
C ALA A 371 -10.26 -5.38 7.73
N THR A 372 -9.45 -6.41 7.98
CA THR A 372 -9.86 -7.56 8.80
C THR A 372 -9.48 -7.33 10.27
N ASP A 373 -9.91 -8.23 11.15
CA ASP A 373 -9.44 -8.24 12.55
C ASP A 373 -7.93 -8.56 12.58
N GLY A 374 -7.10 -7.52 12.47
CA GLY A 374 -5.66 -7.61 12.34
C GLY A 374 -4.99 -6.24 12.38
N ARG A 375 -3.67 -6.21 12.62
CA ARG A 375 -2.88 -4.97 12.62
C ARG A 375 -2.15 -4.82 11.30
N HIS A 376 -2.67 -4.01 10.39
CA HIS A 376 -2.14 -3.85 9.05
C HIS A 376 -1.06 -2.76 8.99
N VAL A 377 0.13 -3.12 8.50
CA VAL A 377 1.25 -2.20 8.32
C VAL A 377 1.70 -2.16 6.86
N GLY A 378 1.77 -0.96 6.29
CA GLY A 378 2.31 -0.73 4.96
C GLY A 378 3.78 -0.37 4.97
N PHE A 379 4.53 -0.94 4.04
CA PHE A 379 5.93 -0.62 3.75
C PHE A 379 6.01 0.04 2.38
N ALA A 380 6.25 1.35 2.36
CA ALA A 380 6.36 2.14 1.15
C ALA A 380 7.82 2.27 0.72
N LEU A 381 8.14 1.67 -0.44
CA LEU A 381 9.48 1.64 -1.02
C LEU A 381 9.46 2.22 -2.45
N PRO A 382 10.42 3.10 -2.81
CA PRO A 382 10.60 3.58 -4.18
C PRO A 382 10.70 2.46 -5.20
N LEU A 383 11.50 1.43 -4.88
CA LEU A 383 11.84 0.30 -5.72
C LEU A 383 12.26 -0.89 -4.84
N VAL A 384 12.26 -2.10 -5.40
CA VAL A 384 12.80 -3.29 -4.73
C VAL A 384 13.75 -4.04 -5.67
N GLU A 385 15.04 -3.73 -5.56
CA GLU A 385 16.12 -4.27 -6.38
C GLU A 385 17.28 -4.83 -5.54
N PHE A 386 17.01 -5.20 -4.29
CA PHE A 386 17.96 -5.79 -3.31
C PHE A 386 19.03 -4.82 -2.78
N GLY A 387 18.69 -3.54 -2.58
CA GLY A 387 19.53 -2.60 -1.83
C GLY A 387 19.46 -2.78 -0.31
N GLY A 388 20.29 -2.00 0.41
CA GLY A 388 20.39 -2.08 1.88
C GLY A 388 19.13 -1.60 2.60
N VAL A 389 18.44 -0.57 2.08
CA VAL A 389 17.20 -0.06 2.65
C VAL A 389 16.09 -1.09 2.52
N GLU A 390 16.00 -1.76 1.37
CA GLU A 390 15.03 -2.82 1.12
C GLU A 390 15.24 -4.02 2.04
N ARG A 391 16.49 -4.38 2.35
CA ARG A 391 16.81 -5.41 3.35
C ARG A 391 16.37 -5.02 4.75
N VAL A 392 16.50 -3.74 5.14
CA VAL A 392 15.97 -3.29 6.43
C VAL A 392 14.44 -3.37 6.43
N ALA A 393 13.78 -2.89 5.38
CA ALA A 393 12.32 -2.95 5.28
C ALA A 393 11.80 -4.40 5.40
N LEU A 394 12.44 -5.35 4.71
CA LEU A 394 12.10 -6.77 4.79
C LEU A 394 12.25 -7.33 6.20
N ASN A 395 13.38 -7.06 6.86
CA ASN A 395 13.64 -7.58 8.20
C ASN A 395 12.75 -6.94 9.27
N VAL A 396 12.47 -5.64 9.16
CA VAL A 396 11.47 -4.98 10.01
C VAL A 396 10.08 -5.60 9.79
N ALA A 397 9.70 -5.88 8.54
CA ALA A 397 8.43 -6.54 8.23
C ALA A 397 8.34 -7.94 8.84
N LYS A 398 9.41 -8.74 8.78
CA LYS A 398 9.50 -10.06 9.43
C LYS A 398 9.32 -9.98 10.95
N ALA A 399 10.07 -9.09 11.61
CA ALA A 399 9.98 -8.91 13.06
C ALA A 399 8.58 -8.42 13.48
N MET A 400 7.99 -7.48 12.75
CA MET A 400 6.62 -7.03 13.00
C MET A 400 5.60 -8.15 12.78
N LYS A 401 5.81 -9.03 11.78
CA LYS A 401 4.96 -10.19 11.52
C LYS A 401 5.02 -11.22 12.64
N ALA A 402 6.21 -11.48 13.20
CA ALA A 402 6.38 -12.33 14.38
C ALA A 402 5.59 -11.79 15.59
N GLU A 403 5.48 -10.47 15.71
CA GLU A 403 4.66 -9.77 16.71
C GLU A 403 3.17 -9.68 16.32
N GLY A 404 2.71 -10.37 15.28
CA GLY A 404 1.29 -10.43 14.88
C GLY A 404 0.78 -9.21 14.09
N TRP A 405 1.67 -8.45 13.45
CA TRP A 405 1.28 -7.49 12.41
C TRP A 405 1.16 -8.17 11.05
N ILE A 406 0.38 -7.57 10.16
CA ILE A 406 0.14 -8.04 8.79
C ILE A 406 0.83 -7.05 7.85
N PRO A 407 2.01 -7.37 7.31
CA PRO A 407 2.77 -6.46 6.46
C PRO A 407 2.29 -6.47 5.00
N HIS A 408 2.23 -5.28 4.40
CA HIS A 408 1.85 -5.02 3.01
C HIS A 408 2.93 -4.21 2.30
N LEU A 409 3.33 -4.61 1.10
CA LEU A 409 4.37 -3.96 0.31
C LEU A 409 3.76 -2.99 -0.72
N PHE A 410 4.27 -1.78 -0.77
CA PHE A 410 3.90 -0.78 -1.77
C PHE A 410 5.13 -0.29 -2.52
N VAL A 411 5.18 -0.53 -3.83
CA VAL A 411 6.27 -0.14 -4.73
C VAL A 411 5.84 1.09 -5.51
N LEU A 412 6.57 2.20 -5.36
CA LEU A 412 6.06 3.51 -5.76
C LEU A 412 6.52 4.02 -7.14
N ASP A 413 7.81 3.92 -7.43
CA ASP A 413 8.47 4.59 -8.59
C ASP A 413 9.01 3.57 -9.62
N SER A 414 8.87 2.28 -9.34
CA SER A 414 9.26 1.20 -10.26
C SER A 414 8.05 0.43 -10.74
N SER A 415 8.04 0.04 -12.02
CA SER A 415 7.04 -0.84 -12.61
C SER A 415 7.42 -2.32 -12.53
N SER A 416 8.57 -2.66 -11.94
CA SER A 416 8.92 -4.05 -11.66
C SER A 416 9.71 -4.16 -10.37
N CYS A 417 9.70 -5.35 -9.78
CA CYS A 417 10.44 -5.58 -8.56
C CYS A 417 10.88 -7.04 -8.46
N ASN A 418 11.98 -7.27 -7.73
CA ASN A 418 12.35 -8.62 -7.36
C ASN A 418 11.51 -9.07 -6.16
N PHE A 419 10.87 -10.23 -6.31
CA PHE A 419 9.87 -10.73 -5.39
C PHE A 419 10.06 -12.23 -5.14
N SER A 420 11.27 -12.56 -4.67
CA SER A 420 11.66 -13.90 -4.22
C SER A 420 10.71 -14.48 -3.16
N GLN A 421 10.85 -15.78 -2.89
CA GLN A 421 10.04 -16.50 -1.91
C GLN A 421 10.01 -15.81 -0.54
N GLU A 422 11.13 -15.30 -0.07
CA GLU A 422 11.24 -14.61 1.22
C GLU A 422 10.33 -13.37 1.31
N TRP A 423 10.23 -12.60 0.23
CA TRP A 423 9.33 -11.44 0.15
C TRP A 423 7.85 -11.88 0.12
N ARG A 424 7.54 -12.95 -0.64
CA ARG A 424 6.18 -13.53 -0.73
C ARG A 424 5.68 -14.12 0.58
N GLU A 425 6.57 -14.71 1.36
CA GLU A 425 6.26 -15.25 2.68
C GLU A 425 6.14 -14.17 3.74
N THR A 426 6.86 -13.05 3.58
CA THR A 426 6.79 -11.93 4.50
C THR A 426 5.51 -11.12 4.28
N PHE A 427 5.29 -10.61 3.07
CA PHE A 427 4.21 -9.66 2.76
C PHE A 427 2.90 -10.34 2.32
N GLU A 428 1.79 -9.86 2.88
CA GLU A 428 0.44 -10.36 2.58
C GLU A 428 -0.13 -9.80 1.27
N SER A 429 0.33 -8.62 0.85
CA SER A 429 0.05 -8.07 -0.47
C SER A 429 1.22 -7.26 -1.00
N VAL A 430 1.30 -7.14 -2.32
CA VAL A 430 2.17 -6.21 -3.04
C VAL A 430 1.31 -5.36 -3.99
N THR A 431 1.56 -4.05 -4.02
CA THR A 431 0.85 -3.11 -4.89
C THR A 431 1.82 -2.11 -5.49
N PHE A 432 1.68 -1.89 -6.79
CA PHE A 432 2.41 -0.85 -7.51
C PHE A 432 1.57 0.41 -7.58
N LEU A 433 2.17 1.57 -7.28
CA LEU A 433 1.53 2.85 -7.60
C LEU A 433 1.59 3.10 -9.11
N ALA A 434 2.79 2.96 -9.70
CA ALA A 434 3.07 3.02 -11.14
C ALA A 434 2.43 4.22 -11.87
N ASP A 435 2.33 5.35 -11.18
CA ASP A 435 1.72 6.57 -11.72
C ASP A 435 2.75 7.34 -12.56
N PRO A 436 2.45 7.70 -13.82
CA PRO A 436 3.42 8.38 -14.68
C PRO A 436 3.89 9.75 -14.14
N ASP A 437 3.04 10.41 -13.36
CA ASP A 437 3.33 11.70 -12.71
C ASP A 437 4.00 11.54 -11.34
N PHE A 438 4.02 10.35 -10.76
CA PHE A 438 4.76 10.07 -9.53
C PHE A 438 6.22 9.79 -9.87
N LYS A 439 7.11 10.75 -9.58
CA LYS A 439 8.55 10.56 -9.70
C LYS A 439 9.27 11.07 -8.47
N ILE A 440 10.13 10.24 -7.89
CA ILE A 440 10.87 10.58 -6.67
C ILE A 440 12.10 11.44 -6.99
N TRP A 441 12.68 11.26 -8.17
CA TRP A 441 13.97 11.82 -8.56
C TRP A 441 13.90 13.02 -9.52
N GLU A 442 12.72 13.60 -9.73
CA GLU A 442 12.57 14.77 -10.58
C GLU A 442 13.16 16.05 -9.95
N PRO A 443 13.59 17.02 -10.78
CA PRO A 443 14.04 18.32 -10.31
C PRO A 443 12.96 18.99 -9.45
N ALA A 444 13.31 19.32 -8.22
CA ALA A 444 12.42 20.01 -7.30
C ALA A 444 12.38 21.51 -7.59
N SER A 445 11.19 22.10 -7.68
CA SER A 445 11.00 23.56 -7.77
C SER A 445 11.32 24.27 -6.45
N SER A 446 11.34 23.54 -5.34
CA SER A 446 11.61 24.05 -4.00
C SER A 446 12.62 23.19 -3.25
N SER A 447 13.29 23.79 -2.26
CA SER A 447 14.24 23.08 -1.42
C SER A 447 14.03 23.39 0.05
N TYR A 448 14.41 22.44 0.89
CA TYR A 448 14.45 22.55 2.35
C TYR A 448 15.88 22.29 2.81
N ILE A 449 16.57 23.32 3.31
CA ILE A 449 17.99 23.27 3.72
C ILE A 449 18.87 22.67 2.59
N GLY A 450 18.63 23.10 1.34
CA GLY A 450 19.39 22.63 0.17
C GLY A 450 19.02 21.24 -0.33
N THR A 451 18.07 20.54 0.31
CA THR A 451 17.50 19.29 -0.19
C THR A 451 16.27 19.57 -1.04
N GLY A 452 16.24 19.09 -2.28
CA GLY A 452 15.08 19.25 -3.17
C GLY A 452 13.86 18.54 -2.60
N VAL A 453 12.74 19.27 -2.49
CA VAL A 453 11.45 18.70 -2.06
C VAL A 453 10.69 18.30 -3.32
N PRO A 454 10.44 17.00 -3.58
CA PRO A 454 9.82 16.56 -4.83
C PRO A 454 8.48 17.27 -5.07
N ASP A 455 8.27 17.83 -6.26
CA ASP A 455 7.09 18.65 -6.57
C ASP A 455 5.78 17.88 -6.38
N TRP A 456 5.79 16.58 -6.68
CA TRP A 456 4.65 15.70 -6.46
C TRP A 456 4.16 15.71 -5.00
N SER A 457 5.05 15.84 -4.01
CA SER A 457 4.69 15.89 -2.59
C SER A 457 3.83 17.11 -2.20
N ARG A 458 3.76 18.13 -3.06
CA ARG A 458 3.02 19.38 -2.80
C ARG A 458 1.93 19.64 -3.82
N PHE A 459 2.18 19.27 -5.07
CA PHE A 459 1.34 19.64 -6.22
C PHE A 459 0.78 18.43 -6.98
N GLY A 460 1.29 17.22 -6.71
CA GLY A 460 0.84 15.99 -7.36
C GLY A 460 -0.58 15.61 -6.96
N ASN A 461 -1.23 14.77 -7.78
CA ASN A 461 -2.53 14.22 -7.42
C ASN A 461 -2.36 13.11 -6.37
N GLN A 462 -2.56 13.48 -5.11
CA GLN A 462 -2.34 12.60 -3.97
C GLN A 462 -3.54 11.73 -3.62
N GLY A 463 -4.68 11.88 -4.31
CA GLY A 463 -5.92 11.22 -3.92
C GLY A 463 -5.82 9.69 -3.97
N ASP A 464 -5.35 9.16 -5.09
CA ASP A 464 -5.18 7.71 -5.30
C ASP A 464 -4.14 7.11 -4.35
N ALA A 465 -2.97 7.74 -4.24
CA ALA A 465 -1.96 7.32 -3.27
C ALA A 465 -2.50 7.34 -1.82
N THR A 466 -3.29 8.36 -1.45
CA THR A 466 -3.92 8.40 -0.12
C THR A 466 -4.90 7.24 0.06
N ALA A 467 -5.75 6.95 -0.93
CA ALA A 467 -6.69 5.83 -0.88
C ALA A 467 -6.02 4.47 -0.72
N MET A 468 -4.88 4.27 -1.41
CA MET A 468 -4.08 3.05 -1.33
C MET A 468 -3.62 2.73 0.10
N PHE A 469 -3.38 3.74 0.93
CA PHE A 469 -2.87 3.58 2.31
C PHE A 469 -3.91 3.81 3.41
N ALA A 470 -5.03 4.46 3.10
CA ALA A 470 -5.96 4.98 4.11
C ALA A 470 -6.66 3.91 4.97
N TRP A 471 -6.58 2.65 4.58
CA TRP A 471 -7.12 1.50 5.28
C TRP A 471 -6.11 0.84 6.25
N LEU A 472 -4.85 1.28 6.29
CA LEU A 472 -3.79 0.71 7.15
C LEU A 472 -3.86 1.23 8.59
N ASP A 473 -3.27 0.51 9.55
CA ASP A 473 -3.05 1.00 10.91
C ASP A 473 -1.78 1.85 11.00
N LEU A 474 -0.75 1.45 10.24
CA LEU A 474 0.55 2.10 10.18
C LEU A 474 1.06 2.11 8.73
N LEU A 475 1.66 3.22 8.31
CA LEU A 475 2.47 3.30 7.10
C LEU A 475 3.90 3.71 7.45
N ILE A 476 4.88 2.93 7.03
CA ILE A 476 6.31 3.22 7.18
C ILE A 476 6.89 3.58 5.81
N ASN A 477 7.40 4.80 5.70
CA ASN A 477 8.07 5.29 4.49
C ASN A 477 9.58 5.01 4.54
N PHE A 478 10.09 4.29 3.55
CA PHE A 478 11.51 4.02 3.37
C PHE A 478 12.05 4.83 2.19
N HIS A 479 12.61 6.01 2.46
CA HIS A 479 13.24 6.87 1.44
C HIS A 479 12.33 7.41 0.30
N GLY A 480 11.01 7.37 0.45
CA GLY A 480 10.09 8.03 -0.48
C GLY A 480 9.94 9.53 -0.19
N GLY A 481 10.78 10.38 -0.79
CA GLY A 481 10.65 11.84 -0.62
C GLY A 481 9.27 12.36 -1.01
N ALA A 482 8.78 11.94 -2.18
CA ALA A 482 7.49 12.34 -2.74
C ALA A 482 6.30 11.89 -1.85
N ILE A 483 6.35 10.66 -1.32
CA ILE A 483 5.25 10.09 -0.52
C ILE A 483 5.10 10.75 0.85
N SER A 484 6.07 11.55 1.30
CA SER A 484 5.94 12.34 2.53
C SER A 484 4.75 13.32 2.48
N GLY A 485 4.36 13.77 1.27
CA GLY A 485 3.20 14.65 1.08
C GLY A 485 1.87 14.05 1.55
N VAL A 486 1.70 12.73 1.46
CA VAL A 486 0.43 12.07 1.83
C VAL A 486 0.32 11.73 3.31
N MET A 487 1.40 11.84 4.08
CA MET A 487 1.44 11.45 5.50
C MET A 487 0.53 12.31 6.38
N GLY A 488 0.47 13.62 6.12
CA GLY A 488 -0.44 14.53 6.83
C GLY A 488 -1.92 14.19 6.59
N PRO A 489 -2.36 14.01 5.33
CA PRO A 489 -3.68 13.45 5.01
C PRO A 489 -4.00 12.13 5.72
N LEU A 490 -3.08 11.15 5.66
CA LEU A 490 -3.28 9.84 6.28
C LEU A 490 -3.45 9.92 7.80
N LYS A 491 -2.65 10.75 8.47
CA LYS A 491 -2.76 11.01 9.90
C LYS A 491 -4.13 11.56 10.30
N ARG A 492 -4.73 12.44 9.47
CA ARG A 492 -6.10 12.95 9.70
C ARG A 492 -7.16 11.85 9.55
N LEU A 493 -6.92 10.87 8.68
CA LEU A 493 -7.78 9.70 8.50
C LEU A 493 -7.58 8.63 9.59
N GLY A 494 -6.58 8.81 10.47
CA GLY A 494 -6.33 7.94 11.62
C GLY A 494 -5.23 6.90 11.41
N VAL A 495 -4.58 6.88 10.24
CA VAL A 495 -3.43 6.02 9.96
C VAL A 495 -2.20 6.59 10.68
N LYS A 496 -1.46 5.76 11.43
CA LYS A 496 -0.18 6.18 12.01
C LYS A 496 0.87 6.28 10.92
N THR A 497 1.71 7.29 10.98
CA THR A 497 2.72 7.53 9.95
C THR A 497 4.13 7.50 10.52
N ALA A 498 5.03 6.78 9.87
CA ALA A 498 6.43 6.71 10.26
C ALA A 498 7.36 6.89 9.06
N VAL A 499 8.58 7.40 9.32
CA VAL A 499 9.66 7.43 8.33
C VAL A 499 10.89 6.70 8.86
N SER A 500 11.42 5.80 8.05
CA SER A 500 12.71 5.13 8.30
C SER A 500 13.85 5.95 7.70
N LEU A 501 14.82 6.33 8.53
CA LEU A 501 15.94 7.18 8.14
C LEU A 501 17.25 6.38 8.22
N HIS A 502 17.92 6.21 7.08
CA HIS A 502 19.14 5.39 7.04
C HIS A 502 20.42 6.19 6.81
N LEU A 503 20.42 7.19 5.93
CA LEU A 503 21.63 7.94 5.63
C LEU A 503 21.32 9.38 5.21
N SER A 504 22.23 10.30 5.53
CA SER A 504 22.25 11.64 4.94
C SER A 504 23.12 11.61 3.69
N ASP A 505 22.52 11.92 2.55
CA ASP A 505 23.22 12.03 1.28
C ASP A 505 24.15 13.25 1.27
N LEU A 506 25.05 13.30 0.28
CA LEU A 506 25.90 14.44 0.01
C LEU A 506 25.64 14.99 -1.39
N SER A 507 25.55 16.31 -1.50
CA SER A 507 25.58 17.01 -2.79
C SER A 507 26.96 16.89 -3.46
N PRO A 508 27.10 17.22 -4.76
CA PRO A 508 28.39 17.21 -5.45
C PRO A 508 29.48 18.06 -4.78
N PHE A 509 29.08 19.06 -3.98
CA PHE A 509 29.98 19.91 -3.18
C PHE A 509 30.14 19.43 -1.73
N ARG A 510 29.82 18.16 -1.45
CA ARG A 510 29.92 17.50 -0.12
C ARG A 510 29.15 18.20 1.00
N ARG A 511 28.03 18.82 0.66
CA ARG A 511 27.06 19.34 1.65
C ARG A 511 25.97 18.30 1.89
N HIS A 512 25.61 18.08 3.15
CA HIS A 512 24.55 17.15 3.54
C HIS A 512 23.20 17.51 2.92
N ASN A 513 22.51 16.51 2.39
CA ASN A 513 21.16 16.60 1.83
C ASN A 513 20.44 15.23 1.91
N GLY A 514 19.27 15.13 1.29
CA GLY A 514 18.60 13.85 1.05
C GLY A 514 17.55 13.48 2.09
N SER A 515 17.34 12.18 2.28
CA SER A 515 16.17 11.62 2.99
C SER A 515 15.99 12.12 4.43
N THR A 516 17.07 12.32 5.18
CA THR A 516 17.01 12.82 6.56
C THR A 516 16.49 14.25 6.66
N TYR A 517 16.84 15.10 5.69
CA TYR A 517 16.36 16.49 5.62
C TYR A 517 14.92 16.56 5.12
N LEU A 518 14.49 15.63 4.26
CA LEU A 518 13.07 15.50 3.90
C LEU A 518 12.25 15.01 5.10
N GLY A 519 12.77 14.05 5.86
CA GLY A 519 12.17 13.64 7.14
C GLY A 519 11.98 14.82 8.08
N LEU A 520 12.96 15.74 8.16
CA LEU A 520 12.86 16.98 8.92
C LEU A 520 11.81 17.94 8.35
N ALA A 521 11.80 18.15 7.03
CA ALA A 521 10.84 19.02 6.36
C ALA A 521 9.38 18.61 6.61
N PHE A 522 9.13 17.30 6.69
CA PHE A 522 7.81 16.71 6.90
C PHE A 522 7.60 16.15 8.32
N GLU A 523 8.45 16.50 9.29
CA GLU A 523 8.39 15.97 10.66
C GLU A 523 6.98 16.05 11.28
N HIS A 524 6.28 17.17 11.05
CA HIS A 524 4.94 17.41 11.55
C HIS A 524 3.89 16.42 11.02
N ALA A 525 4.13 15.87 9.82
CA ALA A 525 3.28 14.90 9.16
C ALA A 525 3.52 13.45 9.63
N TYR A 526 4.65 13.20 10.31
CA TYR A 526 4.99 11.90 10.88
C TYR A 526 4.60 11.82 12.37
N ASP A 527 4.10 10.66 12.78
CA ASP A 527 3.93 10.30 14.19
C ASP A 527 5.24 9.75 14.79
N LEU A 528 6.02 9.03 13.98
CA LEU A 528 7.26 8.37 14.41
C LEU A 528 8.41 8.62 13.43
N ILE A 529 9.62 8.80 13.96
CA ILE A 529 10.87 8.90 13.21
C ILE A 529 11.74 7.73 13.63
N LEU A 530 12.16 6.90 12.67
CA LEU A 530 12.84 5.63 12.89
C LEU A 530 14.28 5.69 12.34
N PRO A 531 15.23 6.33 13.03
CA PRO A 531 16.62 6.40 12.58
C PRO A 531 17.33 5.05 12.77
N CYS A 532 18.18 4.68 11.81
CA CYS A 532 18.88 3.39 11.80
C CYS A 532 20.03 3.25 12.81
N SER A 533 20.25 4.23 13.69
CA SER A 533 21.33 4.27 14.67
C SER A 533 21.04 5.26 15.80
N HIS A 534 21.80 5.19 16.90
CA HIS A 534 21.67 6.14 18.00
C HIS A 534 22.24 7.53 17.67
N GLN A 535 23.36 7.61 16.96
CA GLN A 535 23.95 8.86 16.51
C GLN A 535 23.03 9.61 15.53
N LEU A 536 22.34 8.89 14.64
CA LEU A 536 21.35 9.51 13.77
C LEU A 536 20.11 9.97 14.56
N ALA A 537 19.74 9.26 15.62
CA ALA A 537 18.68 9.71 16.54
C ALA A 537 19.06 11.00 17.28
N ASP A 538 20.30 11.08 17.78
CA ASP A 538 20.84 12.28 18.41
C ASP A 538 20.89 13.45 17.42
N TRP A 539 21.29 13.19 16.17
CA TRP A 539 21.22 14.18 15.10
C TRP A 539 19.79 14.65 14.84
N CYS A 540 18.83 13.73 14.73
CA CYS A 540 17.42 14.06 14.55
C CYS A 540 16.92 14.98 15.67
N HIS A 541 17.24 14.64 16.92
CA HIS A 541 16.87 15.44 18.08
C HIS A 541 17.54 16.83 18.05
N ALA A 542 18.83 16.90 17.76
CA ALA A 542 19.59 18.14 17.66
C ALA A 542 19.09 19.07 16.54
N MET A 543 18.54 18.50 15.47
CA MET A 543 17.92 19.25 14.36
C MET A 543 16.50 19.75 14.69
N GLY A 544 15.97 19.44 15.88
CA GLY A 544 14.68 19.93 16.37
C GLY A 544 13.51 18.96 16.20
N MET A 545 13.75 17.70 15.83
CA MET A 545 12.69 16.69 15.88
C MET A 545 12.32 16.37 17.34
N PRO A 546 11.02 16.31 17.69
CA PRO A 546 10.57 16.00 19.04
C PRO A 546 11.06 14.63 19.51
N ALA A 547 11.65 14.58 20.71
CA ALA A 547 12.23 13.37 21.26
C ALA A 547 11.22 12.21 21.42
N ASP A 548 9.94 12.53 21.65
CA ASP A 548 8.88 11.53 21.84
C ASP A 548 8.42 10.85 20.54
N LYS A 549 8.86 11.36 19.38
CA LYS A 549 8.65 10.74 18.07
C LYS A 549 9.83 9.87 17.63
N ILE A 550 11.03 10.11 18.17
CA ILE A 550 12.26 9.44 17.73
C ILE A 550 12.36 8.08 18.41
N ILE A 551 12.35 7.01 17.62
CA ILE A 551 12.58 5.64 18.08
C ILE A 551 13.74 5.06 17.27
N PRO A 552 14.97 5.05 17.83
CA PRO A 552 16.09 4.43 17.16
C PRO A 552 15.78 2.96 16.87
N LEU A 553 16.01 2.55 15.62
CA LEU A 553 16.03 1.16 15.18
C LEU A 553 17.45 0.84 14.70
N PRO A 554 18.44 0.66 15.61
CA PRO A 554 19.80 0.36 15.22
C PRO A 554 19.84 -0.87 14.34
N ASN A 555 20.38 -0.76 13.13
CA ASN A 555 20.40 -1.90 12.20
C ASN A 555 20.96 -3.17 12.87
N ALA A 556 20.38 -4.32 12.54
CA ALA A 556 20.91 -5.64 12.87
C ALA A 556 21.40 -6.33 11.58
N PRO A 557 22.23 -7.38 11.68
CA PRO A 557 22.61 -8.17 10.51
C PRO A 557 21.39 -8.66 9.71
N SER A 558 21.47 -8.74 8.38
CA SER A 558 20.27 -8.86 7.53
C SER A 558 19.78 -10.28 7.20
N PHE A 559 20.50 -11.31 7.64
CA PHE A 559 20.21 -12.74 7.40
C PHE A 559 20.51 -13.56 8.65
N ASP A 560 20.11 -14.83 8.73
CA ASP A 560 20.59 -15.77 9.77
C ASP A 560 21.76 -16.60 9.27
N LEU A 561 22.67 -17.01 10.18
CA LEU A 561 23.79 -17.87 9.77
C LEU A 561 23.24 -19.23 9.29
N PRO A 562 23.60 -19.69 8.09
CA PRO A 562 23.17 -21.00 7.60
C PRO A 562 23.63 -22.15 8.51
N GLU A 563 23.00 -23.30 8.38
CA GLU A 563 23.38 -24.49 9.14
C GLU A 563 24.87 -24.86 8.92
N GLY A 564 25.57 -25.17 10.02
CA GLY A 564 27.00 -25.46 10.03
C GLY A 564 27.93 -24.26 9.77
N ALA A 565 27.39 -23.04 9.54
CA ALA A 565 28.22 -21.85 9.34
C ALA A 565 29.08 -21.56 10.58
N GLU A 566 28.53 -21.76 11.78
CA GLU A 566 29.26 -21.55 13.03
C GLU A 566 30.51 -22.43 13.14
N GLU A 567 30.39 -23.70 12.75
CA GLU A 567 31.47 -24.68 12.78
C GLU A 567 32.53 -24.33 11.72
N ARG A 568 32.11 -23.92 10.52
CA ARG A 568 33.02 -23.45 9.47
C ARG A 568 33.77 -22.18 9.88
N ILE A 569 33.08 -21.22 10.51
CA ILE A 569 33.69 -20.00 11.06
C ILE A 569 34.67 -20.35 12.18
N ALA A 570 34.31 -21.26 13.09
CA ALA A 570 35.20 -21.71 14.16
C ALA A 570 36.44 -22.43 13.60
N ALA A 571 36.25 -23.35 12.65
CA ALA A 571 37.34 -24.07 11.99
C ALA A 571 38.30 -23.13 11.26
N ARG A 572 37.76 -22.12 10.56
CA ARG A 572 38.55 -21.06 9.91
C ARG A 572 39.45 -20.32 10.91
N ARG A 573 38.91 -20.01 12.08
CA ARG A 573 39.58 -19.22 13.13
C ARG A 573 40.68 -20.02 13.83
N VAL A 574 40.55 -21.34 13.96
CA VAL A 574 41.50 -22.21 14.66
C VAL A 574 42.59 -22.77 13.74
N ASN A 575 42.28 -23.06 12.47
CA ASN A 575 43.16 -23.81 11.57
C ASN A 575 44.08 -22.94 10.68
N LYS A 576 44.30 -21.67 11.02
CA LYS A 576 45.10 -20.78 10.16
C LYS A 576 46.60 -20.99 10.40
N ALA A 577 47.29 -21.52 9.40
CA ALA A 577 48.76 -21.64 9.44
C ALA A 577 49.40 -20.25 9.61
N ALA A 578 50.47 -20.16 10.41
CA ALA A 578 51.18 -18.91 10.71
C ALA A 578 51.71 -18.14 9.47
N HIS A 579 51.73 -18.77 8.30
CA HIS A 579 52.17 -18.19 7.03
C HIS A 579 51.08 -18.12 5.95
N ALA A 580 49.82 -18.43 6.28
CA ALA A 580 48.72 -18.30 5.32
C ALA A 580 48.43 -16.81 5.04
N PRO A 581 48.13 -16.43 3.77
CA PRO A 581 47.78 -15.06 3.45
C PRO A 581 46.53 -14.59 4.20
N LEU A 582 46.42 -13.29 4.43
CA LEU A 582 45.21 -12.65 4.96
C LEU A 582 44.14 -12.61 3.87
N ARG A 583 42.95 -13.15 4.12
CA ARG A 583 41.84 -13.09 3.17
C ARG A 583 41.03 -11.83 3.42
N ALA A 584 41.11 -10.88 2.48
CA ALA A 584 40.41 -9.61 2.54
C ALA A 584 39.25 -9.59 1.55
N ILE A 585 38.07 -9.21 2.02
CA ILE A 585 36.87 -9.11 1.19
C ILE A 585 36.34 -7.68 1.13
N TYR A 586 35.89 -7.28 -0.05
CA TYR A 586 35.03 -6.12 -0.26
C TYR A 586 33.68 -6.61 -0.78
N LEU A 587 32.60 -6.04 -0.25
CA LEU A 587 31.24 -6.34 -0.68
C LEU A 587 30.42 -5.04 -0.70
N GLY A 588 30.02 -4.62 -1.90
CA GLY A 588 29.25 -3.40 -2.07
C GLY A 588 29.14 -2.97 -3.53
N ARG A 589 28.34 -1.93 -3.78
CA ARG A 589 28.28 -1.29 -5.10
C ARG A 589 29.63 -0.66 -5.45
N LEU A 590 29.99 -0.64 -6.71
CA LEU A 590 31.22 0.00 -7.18
C LEU A 590 30.88 1.40 -7.69
N ASP A 591 30.78 2.35 -6.76
CA ASP A 591 30.42 3.75 -7.02
C ASP A 591 31.27 4.70 -6.16
N HIS A 592 31.13 6.01 -6.39
CA HIS A 592 31.85 7.01 -5.61
C HIS A 592 31.50 6.97 -4.12
N GLN A 593 30.23 6.77 -3.74
CA GLN A 593 29.80 6.71 -2.34
C GLN A 593 30.59 5.65 -1.55
N LYS A 594 30.73 4.45 -2.13
CA LYS A 594 31.42 3.33 -1.51
C LYS A 594 32.94 3.46 -1.53
N GLY A 595 33.48 4.47 -2.21
CA GLY A 595 34.89 4.79 -2.25
C GLY A 595 35.68 3.80 -3.11
N VAL A 596 35.13 3.41 -4.26
CA VAL A 596 35.76 2.43 -5.16
C VAL A 596 37.19 2.84 -5.58
N GLU A 597 37.47 4.13 -5.74
CA GLU A 597 38.82 4.64 -6.02
C GLU A 597 39.80 4.45 -4.85
N ARG A 598 39.29 4.53 -3.61
CA ARG A 598 40.08 4.26 -2.41
C ARG A 598 40.36 2.77 -2.29
N LEU A 599 39.36 1.93 -2.57
CA LEU A 599 39.51 0.48 -2.61
C LEU A 599 40.59 0.07 -3.63
N VAL A 600 40.51 0.60 -4.85
CA VAL A 600 41.52 0.38 -5.92
C VAL A 600 42.92 0.74 -5.41
N SER A 601 43.07 1.94 -4.85
CA SER A 601 44.36 2.41 -4.33
C SER A 601 44.92 1.51 -3.20
N ILE A 602 44.05 1.00 -2.33
CA ILE A 602 44.43 0.07 -1.26
C ILE A 602 44.94 -1.25 -1.85
N VAL A 603 44.22 -1.82 -2.81
CA VAL A 603 44.59 -3.10 -3.44
C VAL A 603 45.92 -2.98 -4.20
N GLU A 604 46.07 -1.94 -5.02
CA GLU A 604 47.31 -1.70 -5.78
C GLU A 604 48.51 -1.50 -4.87
N MET A 605 48.37 -0.64 -3.85
CA MET A 605 49.48 -0.35 -2.94
C MET A 605 49.83 -1.56 -2.06
N ALA A 606 48.85 -2.38 -1.67
CA ALA A 606 49.10 -3.64 -0.97
C ALA A 606 49.92 -4.61 -1.82
N LYS A 607 49.64 -4.70 -3.14
CA LYS A 607 50.44 -5.48 -4.11
C LYS A 607 51.86 -4.93 -4.22
N VAL A 608 52.03 -3.60 -4.34
CA VAL A 608 53.35 -2.94 -4.40
C VAL A 608 54.18 -3.22 -3.15
N MET A 609 53.54 -3.17 -1.97
CA MET A 609 54.17 -3.48 -0.68
C MET A 609 54.41 -4.98 -0.45
N ARG A 610 53.96 -5.84 -1.38
CA ARG A 610 54.04 -7.32 -1.29
C ARG A 610 53.45 -7.87 0.01
N LEU A 611 52.31 -7.29 0.45
CA LEU A 611 51.58 -7.83 1.60
C LEU A 611 51.00 -9.21 1.23
N PRO A 612 51.07 -10.22 2.11
CA PRO A 612 50.53 -11.55 1.84
C PRO A 612 49.01 -11.53 2.02
N ILE A 613 48.28 -11.01 1.04
CA ILE A 613 46.83 -10.82 1.07
C ILE A 613 46.20 -11.47 -0.16
N GLU A 614 45.15 -12.25 0.08
CA GLU A 614 44.25 -12.78 -0.94
C GLU A 614 42.97 -11.93 -0.93
N TRP A 615 42.52 -11.51 -2.11
CA TRP A 615 41.43 -10.54 -2.25
C TRP A 615 40.23 -11.17 -2.94
N ARG A 616 39.03 -10.93 -2.39
CA ARG A 616 37.75 -11.13 -3.08
C ARG A 616 37.00 -9.81 -3.15
N LEU A 617 36.63 -9.38 -4.34
CA LEU A 617 35.94 -8.11 -4.58
C LEU A 617 34.58 -8.40 -5.20
N ILE A 618 33.51 -8.24 -4.42
CA ILE A 618 32.16 -8.66 -4.81
C ILE A 618 31.29 -7.43 -5.01
N GLY A 619 30.76 -7.26 -6.22
CA GLY A 619 29.90 -6.12 -6.53
C GLY A 619 29.71 -5.86 -8.01
N LYS A 620 28.86 -4.89 -8.32
CA LYS A 620 28.67 -4.38 -9.69
C LYS A 620 28.81 -2.87 -9.73
N SER A 621 29.31 -2.36 -10.85
CA SER A 621 29.26 -0.92 -11.15
C SER A 621 27.84 -0.49 -11.48
N VAL A 622 27.46 0.72 -11.07
CA VAL A 622 26.17 1.32 -11.41
C VAL A 622 26.37 2.08 -12.73
N MET A 623 25.67 1.66 -13.79
CA MET A 623 25.86 2.18 -15.16
C MET A 623 25.77 3.70 -15.33
N ALA A 624 25.16 4.42 -14.37
CA ALA A 624 25.02 5.87 -14.39
C ALA A 624 26.26 6.64 -13.88
N ASP A 625 27.18 5.99 -13.15
CA ASP A 625 28.37 6.61 -12.56
C ASP A 625 29.64 6.15 -13.31
N MET A 626 29.79 6.60 -14.55
CA MET A 626 30.96 6.37 -15.42
C MET A 626 32.23 7.10 -14.95
N SER A 627 32.28 7.61 -13.71
CA SER A 627 33.32 8.54 -13.26
C SER A 627 34.60 7.85 -12.74
N VAL A 628 34.58 6.54 -12.49
CA VAL A 628 35.74 5.82 -11.96
C VAL A 628 36.18 4.69 -12.90
N GLU A 629 37.36 4.85 -13.49
CA GLU A 629 38.04 3.79 -14.23
C GLU A 629 38.56 2.74 -13.25
N ILE A 630 38.03 1.51 -13.35
CA ILE A 630 38.56 0.36 -12.60
C ILE A 630 39.69 -0.26 -13.44
N PRO A 631 40.93 -0.33 -12.92
CA PRO A 631 42.05 -0.97 -13.60
C PRO A 631 41.72 -2.40 -14.03
N LEU A 632 42.20 -2.82 -15.21
CA LEU A 632 41.85 -4.12 -15.81
C LEU A 632 42.20 -5.30 -14.90
N ASP A 633 43.30 -5.21 -14.15
CA ASP A 633 43.71 -6.26 -13.21
C ASP A 633 42.75 -6.40 -12.03
N ILE A 634 42.14 -5.29 -11.57
CA ILE A 634 41.10 -5.29 -10.54
C ILE A 634 39.76 -5.73 -11.12
N ALA A 635 39.43 -5.28 -12.33
CA ALA A 635 38.21 -5.70 -13.03
C ALA A 635 38.15 -7.23 -13.20
N ASN A 636 39.29 -7.87 -13.48
CA ASN A 636 39.41 -9.33 -13.57
C ASN A 636 39.24 -10.05 -12.22
N MET A 637 39.32 -9.34 -11.09
CA MET A 637 39.09 -9.88 -9.74
C MET A 637 37.65 -9.69 -9.27
N LEU A 638 36.81 -8.97 -10.03
CA LEU A 638 35.44 -8.70 -9.65
C LEU A 638 34.57 -9.95 -9.79
N GLU A 639 33.98 -10.36 -8.68
CA GLU A 639 32.94 -11.38 -8.63
C GLU A 639 31.56 -10.76 -8.80
N PRO A 640 30.58 -11.51 -9.35
CA PRO A 640 29.21 -11.03 -9.49
C PRO A 640 28.60 -10.67 -8.14
N PRO A 641 27.65 -9.71 -8.09
CA PRO A 641 27.00 -9.31 -6.86
C PRO A 641 26.24 -10.49 -6.22
N LEU A 642 26.41 -10.66 -4.91
CA LEU A 642 25.71 -11.66 -4.12
C LEU A 642 24.44 -11.05 -3.50
N THR A 643 23.32 -11.74 -3.67
CA THR A 643 22.01 -11.29 -3.19
C THR A 643 21.33 -12.28 -2.25
N THR A 644 21.78 -13.53 -2.20
CA THR A 644 21.19 -14.56 -1.31
C THR A 644 21.90 -14.61 0.04
N PRO A 645 21.17 -14.89 1.14
CA PRO A 645 21.75 -15.14 2.45
C PRO A 645 22.90 -16.16 2.44
N GLU A 646 22.74 -17.26 1.71
CA GLU A 646 23.71 -18.36 1.65
C GLU A 646 25.00 -17.89 0.96
N GLY A 647 24.87 -17.18 -0.16
CA GLY A 647 26.02 -16.64 -0.89
C GLY A 647 26.77 -15.59 -0.05
N LEU A 648 26.05 -14.69 0.62
CA LEU A 648 26.65 -13.71 1.53
C LEU A 648 27.38 -14.39 2.70
N ALA A 649 26.76 -15.40 3.31
CA ALA A 649 27.37 -16.17 4.39
C ALA A 649 28.64 -16.88 3.92
N GLU A 650 28.61 -17.59 2.78
CA GLU A 650 29.78 -18.27 2.21
C GLU A 650 30.93 -17.29 1.93
N ALA A 651 30.62 -16.11 1.39
CA ALA A 651 31.60 -15.08 1.12
C ALA A 651 32.28 -14.58 2.41
N PHE A 652 31.51 -14.32 3.46
CA PHE A 652 32.07 -13.91 4.75
C PHE A 652 32.74 -15.06 5.51
N GLU A 653 32.29 -16.30 5.35
CA GLU A 653 32.94 -17.50 5.87
C GLU A 653 34.34 -17.65 5.29
N TRP A 654 34.56 -17.29 4.02
CA TRP A 654 35.90 -17.31 3.43
C TRP A 654 36.83 -16.22 4.02
N ALA A 655 36.31 -15.05 4.36
CA ALA A 655 37.12 -13.87 4.68
C ALA A 655 37.67 -13.85 6.12
N ASP A 656 38.80 -13.16 6.32
CA ASP A 656 39.32 -12.81 7.65
C ASP A 656 39.07 -11.34 8.01
N VAL A 657 39.17 -10.46 7.00
CA VAL A 657 38.92 -9.01 7.14
C VAL A 657 37.95 -8.53 6.07
N PHE A 658 37.10 -7.57 6.43
CA PHE A 658 36.15 -6.91 5.53
C PHE A 658 36.52 -5.43 5.42
N ILE A 659 36.68 -4.90 4.20
CA ILE A 659 37.11 -3.51 3.98
C ILE A 659 35.95 -2.70 3.39
N LEU A 660 35.65 -1.55 3.99
CA LEU A 660 34.62 -0.62 3.53
C LEU A 660 35.12 0.84 3.59
N PRO A 661 35.74 1.37 2.50
CA PRO A 661 36.42 2.67 2.51
C PRO A 661 35.49 3.85 2.12
N SER A 662 34.22 3.77 2.48
CA SER A 662 33.15 4.64 1.99
C SER A 662 33.28 6.11 2.43
N TYR A 663 32.69 7.03 1.66
CA TYR A 663 32.66 8.46 2.02
C TYR A 663 31.54 8.82 2.98
N TYR A 664 30.42 8.12 2.87
CA TYR A 664 29.27 8.31 3.74
C TYR A 664 28.44 7.03 3.80
N GLU A 665 28.00 6.72 5.01
CA GLU A 665 27.18 5.56 5.36
C GLU A 665 26.18 5.97 6.44
N GLY A 666 25.14 5.16 6.59
CA GLY A 666 24.32 5.14 7.81
C GLY A 666 24.98 4.28 8.87
N LEU A 667 24.33 3.16 9.17
CA LEU A 667 24.93 2.01 9.81
C LEU A 667 25.00 0.85 8.80
N PRO A 668 26.17 0.53 8.21
CA PRO A 668 26.25 -0.46 7.14
C PRO A 668 25.84 -1.87 7.60
N LEU A 669 24.85 -2.46 6.93
CA LEU A 669 24.46 -3.86 7.18
C LEU A 669 25.62 -4.82 6.94
N THR A 670 26.43 -4.59 5.91
CA THR A 670 27.56 -5.44 5.54
C THR A 670 28.64 -5.49 6.63
N ILE A 671 28.83 -4.43 7.42
CA ILE A 671 29.72 -4.46 8.60
C ILE A 671 29.16 -5.42 9.65
N LEU A 672 27.87 -5.33 9.95
CA LEU A 672 27.22 -6.17 10.96
C LEU A 672 27.19 -7.65 10.54
N GLU A 673 26.95 -7.91 9.26
CA GLU A 673 27.00 -9.25 8.65
C GLU A 673 28.41 -9.85 8.70
N ALA A 674 29.43 -9.04 8.38
CA ALA A 674 30.83 -9.43 8.49
C ALA A 674 31.19 -9.78 9.94
N MET A 675 30.86 -8.89 10.89
CA MET A 675 31.12 -9.09 12.31
C MET A 675 30.47 -10.36 12.85
N ARG A 676 29.21 -10.66 12.48
CA ARG A 676 28.52 -11.88 12.90
C ARG A 676 29.16 -13.15 12.34
N SER A 677 29.74 -13.03 11.15
CA SER A 677 30.56 -14.09 10.53
C SER A 677 31.98 -14.16 11.11
N GLY A 678 32.28 -13.41 12.16
CA GLY A 678 33.60 -13.30 12.79
C GLY A 678 34.66 -12.69 11.87
N VAL A 679 34.26 -11.89 10.88
CA VAL A 679 35.17 -11.17 9.98
C VAL A 679 35.47 -9.80 10.59
N VAL A 680 36.74 -9.43 10.64
CA VAL A 680 37.17 -8.17 11.26
C VAL A 680 36.91 -7.00 10.30
N PRO A 681 36.03 -6.04 10.64
CA PRO A 681 35.76 -4.88 9.79
C PRO A 681 36.93 -3.87 9.84
N ILE A 682 37.27 -3.33 8.68
CA ILE A 682 38.19 -2.21 8.46
C ILE A 682 37.42 -1.17 7.66
N ALA A 683 36.88 -0.15 8.32
CA ALA A 683 35.92 0.77 7.72
C ALA A 683 36.23 2.22 8.04
N THR A 684 35.85 3.14 7.15
CA THR A 684 35.95 4.58 7.42
C THR A 684 34.98 5.03 8.51
N ASP A 685 35.40 5.98 9.34
CA ASP A 685 34.55 6.63 10.35
C ASP A 685 33.53 7.53 9.66
N THR A 686 32.42 6.93 9.22
CA THR A 686 31.30 7.63 8.59
C THR A 686 29.99 7.16 9.18
N GLY A 687 29.04 8.09 9.30
CA GLY A 687 27.78 7.83 9.99
C GLY A 687 28.03 7.13 11.31
N ALA A 688 27.31 6.03 11.52
CA ALA A 688 27.27 5.27 12.75
C ALA A 688 28.23 4.07 12.76
N VAL A 689 29.25 4.04 11.89
CA VAL A 689 30.25 2.95 11.90
C VAL A 689 30.90 2.79 13.29
N SER A 690 31.19 3.90 13.97
CA SER A 690 31.76 3.91 15.32
C SER A 690 30.81 3.43 16.43
N GLU A 691 29.51 3.24 16.16
CA GLU A 691 28.60 2.54 17.09
C GLU A 691 28.82 1.02 17.07
N ALA A 692 29.26 0.47 15.94
CA ALA A 692 29.49 -0.98 15.77
C ALA A 692 30.97 -1.35 15.91
N VAL A 693 31.88 -0.55 15.36
CA VAL A 693 33.31 -0.84 15.31
C VAL A 693 34.04 -0.02 16.37
N ARG A 694 34.88 -0.70 17.16
CA ARG A 694 35.74 -0.14 18.21
C ARG A 694 37.20 -0.42 17.86
N GLN A 695 37.98 0.66 17.80
CA GLN A 695 39.35 0.67 17.29
C GLN A 695 40.26 -0.33 18.01
N TRP A 696 40.78 -1.32 17.26
CA TRP A 696 41.64 -2.41 17.75
C TRP A 696 41.05 -3.28 18.87
N GLU A 697 39.73 -3.27 19.04
CA GLU A 697 38.99 -4.16 19.96
C GLU A 697 38.20 -5.23 19.19
N ASN A 698 37.40 -4.79 18.22
CA ASN A 698 36.59 -5.67 17.37
C ASN A 698 36.77 -5.38 15.87
N GLY A 699 37.55 -4.35 15.52
CA GLY A 699 37.78 -3.92 14.14
C GLY A 699 38.72 -2.71 14.08
N VAL A 700 38.80 -2.08 12.91
CA VAL A 700 39.65 -0.91 12.66
C VAL A 700 38.84 0.19 11.99
N ILE A 701 38.87 1.37 12.59
CA ILE A 701 38.30 2.61 12.07
C ILE A 701 39.37 3.38 11.30
N LEU A 702 39.03 3.84 10.11
CA LEU A 702 39.86 4.64 9.22
C LEU A 702 39.38 6.10 9.18
N SER A 703 40.30 7.06 9.18
CA SER A 703 39.98 8.46 8.95
C SER A 703 39.60 8.71 7.49
N GLN A 704 38.78 9.73 7.25
CA GLN A 704 38.42 10.17 5.88
C GLN A 704 39.59 10.73 5.08
N LYS A 705 40.61 11.26 5.76
CA LYS A 705 41.74 11.96 5.12
C LYS A 705 42.85 11.00 4.70
N GLU A 706 43.16 10.03 5.54
CA GLU A 706 44.30 9.11 5.34
C GLU A 706 43.83 7.66 5.12
N THR A 707 42.59 7.48 4.62
CA THR A 707 41.92 6.17 4.49
C THR A 707 42.81 5.09 3.87
N VAL A 708 43.48 5.38 2.77
CA VAL A 708 44.32 4.41 2.05
C VAL A 708 45.54 4.02 2.90
N THR A 709 46.25 5.00 3.46
CA THR A 709 47.46 4.77 4.25
C THR A 709 47.14 4.01 5.54
N GLU A 710 46.08 4.41 6.25
CA GLU A 710 45.65 3.74 7.47
C GLU A 710 45.16 2.31 7.20
N ALA A 711 44.44 2.08 6.09
CA ALA A 711 44.03 0.73 5.68
C ALA A 711 45.24 -0.18 5.43
N LEU A 712 46.27 0.32 4.74
CA LEU A 712 47.50 -0.44 4.47
C LEU A 712 48.28 -0.75 5.75
N VAL A 713 48.34 0.19 6.71
CA VAL A 713 48.94 -0.05 8.03
C VAL A 713 48.16 -1.13 8.77
N ALA A 714 46.83 -1.05 8.76
CA ALA A 714 45.97 -2.03 9.41
C ALA A 714 46.15 -3.43 8.79
N LEU A 715 46.08 -3.53 7.47
CA LEU A 715 46.25 -4.77 6.72
C LEU A 715 47.64 -5.38 6.92
N SER A 716 48.70 -4.56 6.89
CA SER A 716 50.08 -5.01 7.14
C SER A 716 50.24 -5.60 8.54
N ARG A 717 49.62 -4.98 9.55
CA ARG A 717 49.64 -5.48 10.93
C ARG A 717 48.87 -6.80 11.06
N LEU A 718 47.65 -6.85 10.54
CA LEU A 718 46.78 -8.03 10.60
C LEU A 718 47.35 -9.21 9.81
N ALA A 719 48.02 -8.96 8.68
CA ALA A 719 48.68 -9.99 7.88
C ALA A 719 49.90 -10.62 8.57
N ARG A 720 50.48 -9.94 9.57
CA ARG A 720 51.66 -10.41 10.33
C ARG A 720 51.32 -11.00 11.70
N ASP A 721 50.10 -10.80 12.18
CA ASP A 721 49.67 -11.15 13.53
C ASP A 721 48.34 -11.93 13.50
N PRO A 722 48.37 -13.26 13.25
CA PRO A 722 47.18 -14.10 13.23
C PRO A 722 46.44 -14.12 14.58
N ASP A 723 47.15 -13.98 15.70
CA ASP A 723 46.56 -13.95 17.05
C ASP A 723 45.73 -12.68 17.26
N LEU A 724 46.19 -11.55 16.72
CA LEU A 724 45.41 -10.32 16.71
C LEU A 724 44.15 -10.47 15.86
N VAL A 725 44.24 -11.07 14.67
CA VAL A 725 43.05 -11.35 13.84
C VAL A 725 42.06 -12.23 14.59
N PHE A 726 42.53 -13.32 15.23
CA PHE A 726 41.69 -14.21 16.02
C PHE A 726 40.98 -13.48 17.17
N ARG A 727 41.70 -12.64 17.91
CA ARG A 727 41.14 -11.84 19.00
C ARG A 727 40.06 -10.86 18.50
N LEU A 728 40.38 -10.04 17.51
CA LEU A 728 39.42 -9.06 16.96
C LEU A 728 38.18 -9.76 16.38
N SER A 729 38.39 -10.87 15.66
CA SER A 729 37.35 -11.73 15.12
C SER A 729 36.41 -12.28 16.20
N THR A 730 36.98 -12.68 17.34
CA THR A 730 36.22 -13.16 18.50
C THR A 730 35.34 -12.06 19.05
N CYS A 731 35.91 -10.88 19.32
CA CYS A 731 35.16 -9.74 19.83
C CYS A 731 34.06 -9.29 18.86
N ALA A 732 34.36 -9.22 17.55
CA ALA A 732 33.41 -8.84 16.52
C ALA A 732 32.18 -9.75 16.50
N ARG A 733 32.37 -11.07 16.64
CA ARG A 733 31.27 -12.03 16.70
C ARG A 733 30.46 -11.87 17.99
N THR A 734 31.14 -11.80 19.13
CA THR A 734 30.48 -11.67 20.44
C THR A 734 29.65 -10.40 20.52
N ASP A 735 30.09 -9.30 19.90
CA ASP A 735 29.29 -8.06 19.85
C ASP A 735 27.98 -8.18 19.06
N MET A 736 27.87 -9.18 18.17
CA MET A 736 26.64 -9.44 17.40
C MET A 736 25.71 -10.46 18.07
N GLU A 737 26.14 -11.11 19.16
CA GLU A 737 25.29 -12.06 19.89
C GLU A 737 24.08 -11.32 20.50
N GLY A 738 22.87 -11.77 20.15
CA GLY A 738 21.61 -11.17 20.59
C GLY A 738 21.24 -9.85 19.89
N ARG A 739 21.97 -9.45 18.84
CA ARG A 739 21.62 -8.31 18.00
C ARG A 739 20.77 -8.76 16.81
N ASP A 740 19.49 -8.96 17.07
CA ASP A 740 18.52 -9.44 16.09
C ASP A 740 17.40 -8.43 15.84
N TRP A 741 16.73 -8.53 14.69
CA TRP A 741 15.69 -7.59 14.30
C TRP A 741 14.49 -7.57 15.24
N ASP A 742 14.16 -8.70 15.87
CA ASP A 742 13.10 -8.79 16.87
C ASP A 742 13.40 -7.88 18.07
N VAL A 743 14.66 -7.86 18.53
CA VAL A 743 15.12 -6.99 19.62
C VAL A 743 15.10 -5.52 19.18
N VAL A 744 15.55 -5.25 17.95
CA VAL A 744 15.60 -3.90 17.38
C VAL A 744 14.21 -3.29 17.23
N VAL A 745 13.21 -4.08 16.81
CA VAL A 745 11.85 -3.61 16.54
C VAL A 745 10.98 -3.54 17.80
N ALA A 746 11.32 -4.26 18.87
CA ALA A 746 10.55 -4.28 20.12
C ALA A 746 10.20 -2.88 20.71
N PRO A 747 11.10 -1.87 20.73
CA PRO A 747 10.76 -0.51 21.17
C PRO A 747 9.66 0.14 20.33
N LEU A 748 9.67 -0.06 19.02
CA LEU A 748 8.63 0.43 18.11
C LEU A 748 7.27 -0.22 18.44
N ILE A 749 7.24 -1.54 18.61
CA ILE A 749 6.00 -2.27 18.95
C ILE A 749 5.41 -1.75 20.26
N ARG A 750 6.24 -1.60 21.31
CA ARG A 750 5.80 -1.03 22.59
C ARG A 750 5.21 0.36 22.43
N ARG A 751 5.84 1.23 21.61
CA ARG A 751 5.30 2.57 21.36
C ARG A 751 3.94 2.50 20.66
N LEU A 752 3.81 1.68 19.63
CA LEU A 752 2.56 1.53 18.88
C LEU A 752 1.42 1.05 19.78
N ASP A 753 1.70 0.08 20.67
CA ASP A 753 0.72 -0.39 21.65
C ASP A 753 0.32 0.72 22.64
N MET A 754 1.28 1.51 23.13
CA MET A 754 0.98 2.67 23.99
C MET A 754 0.11 3.72 23.30
N ILE A 755 0.41 4.04 22.03
CA ILE A 755 -0.37 5.00 21.23
C ILE A 755 -1.81 4.49 21.08
N ARG A 756 -1.98 3.20 20.77
CA ARG A 756 -3.29 2.57 20.64
C ARG A 756 -4.08 2.62 21.94
N ASP A 757 -3.45 2.31 23.08
CA ASP A 757 -4.12 2.35 24.38
C ASP A 757 -4.54 3.76 24.78
N ALA A 758 -3.74 4.77 24.43
CA ALA A 758 -4.11 6.16 24.60
C ALA A 758 -5.31 6.57 23.71
N ASP A 759 -5.33 6.11 22.46
CA ASP A 759 -6.43 6.37 21.53
C ASP A 759 -7.73 5.68 21.97
N ARG A 760 -7.65 4.44 22.49
CA ARG A 760 -8.80 3.73 23.09
C ARG A 760 -9.38 4.48 24.29
N LYS A 761 -8.53 4.97 25.19
CA LYS A 761 -8.97 5.75 26.37
C LYS A 761 -9.60 7.08 26.00
N LYS A 762 -9.15 7.71 24.90
CA LYS A 762 -9.75 8.95 24.39
C LYS A 762 -11.08 8.74 23.67
N GLY A 763 -11.31 7.56 23.09
CA GLY A 763 -12.58 7.22 22.42
C GLY A 763 -13.66 6.67 23.35
N SER A 764 -13.33 6.35 24.61
CA SER A 764 -14.27 5.87 25.64
C SER A 764 -14.77 6.96 26.60
N VAL A 765 -14.36 8.22 26.39
CA VAL A 765 -14.78 9.43 27.12
C VAL A 765 -15.55 10.30 26.15
#